data_AF-A0A542LRI9-F1
#
_entry.id   AF-A0A542LRI9-F1
#
_cell.length_a   1.000
_cell.length_b   1.000
_cell.length_c   1.000
_cell.angle_alpha   90.00
_cell.angle_beta   90.00
_cell.angle_gamma   90.00
#
_symmetry.space_group_name_H-M   'P 1'
#
loop_
_entity.id
_entity.type
_entity.pdbx_description
1 polymer ?
#
loop_
_entity_poly.entity_id
_entity_poly.type
_entity_poly.pdbx_seq_one_letter_code
_entity_poly.pdbx_strand_id
1 'polypeptide(L)'
;MARIPSPEQILLEVHQSLGLERPASKHINQFTQLGFPLQRQKEFTEALLTDIFSALEMDEQARTDARENIREWFEFDLATAAHTWTHEASHQQVLWHMLAYAWVPGLARRLAFWDLAGAQRGIPFDAGMPGGAFWFLPTWDQSAGTVRLPVEGVLEWLLDLLGDQSLEQAAGALQREHAQRKNMNALRTLQGWRLEGTLPQSSKMIEELFHDDAELDFRGSFDLHTGAPADEQLAAAIEFVRRRQLAPEILAHELPLRAAQLHAIIDGNSSGEENDAFVRALAIRYATPSMETVRQRLRVARMAQDAYKRLLKTLCDPDVDAGCADPSRNRLLSLLALFHTVYNLTIQSSGHGDSNAEQDSWFESRFAPWDRVDLLLAIMPSARGFGYRLLGERLTRQFMALGPGAPLPDLVAFAETDQAPSTVVERIRMLETEADEDARIEALRRAAATLPASEVRQAVCAETSYLVVSQLAAASALPLEVRAMAGTRMRELADTPAQVAGALITELAMMLDGPAPVRTDEARARNDALLQEIEACDTAGIWKAPFLRFRARHRLMLNDFEGAAADFRAALQACHDRNHGPLQADVAKESLATEVAMRGLDRKSQDYLYRHLVPPAWASGRPRSFEDTAVFCEDFFWGTLYKPYDGVDPRSGQFAAELKDLVSRSVKLIHDDDMRRLGSWLLQHEKTLRRLKVKDVRRDSLLLLWMKQLTALDKMARMPVILGGLRPGRELPGAAMRKAIRLLAELWPEQVRTFDFKQQTPLMIAADNGDPDLTELLVGLSDVDAQDYIGRTALHAAVSGGSSKCVELILDSNPDVDRVTFDEEQTALHTAVRFGNLKAVSLITEAFPCRLEKNNGAGMTPLELARDLLENFDEWREFMRQQNRRIGSIEEFGAIVSYLETFTC
;
A
#
# COMPACT_ATOMS: atom_id res chain seq x y z
N MET A 1 17.66 12.24 -1.66
CA MET A 1 17.69 10.76 -1.65
C MET A 1 17.32 10.30 -3.04
N ALA A 2 18.10 9.40 -3.63
CA ALA A 2 17.83 8.89 -4.97
C ALA A 2 16.94 7.65 -4.90
N ARG A 3 15.76 7.83 -4.31
CA ARG A 3 14.75 6.79 -4.11
C ARG A 3 13.45 7.21 -4.78
N ILE A 4 12.65 6.24 -5.18
CA ILE A 4 11.27 6.46 -5.59
C ILE A 4 10.52 7.06 -4.37
N PRO A 5 9.90 8.25 -4.50
CA PRO A 5 9.16 8.88 -3.42
C PRO A 5 8.12 7.94 -2.81
N SER A 6 8.02 7.96 -1.48
CA SER A 6 7.01 7.15 -0.80
C SER A 6 5.62 7.78 -0.91
N PRO A 7 4.55 7.00 -0.78
CA PRO A 7 3.17 7.50 -0.69
C PRO A 7 3.00 8.66 0.30
N GLU A 8 3.64 8.58 1.47
CA GLU A 8 3.62 9.62 2.50
C GLU A 8 4.24 10.93 2.00
N GLN A 9 5.31 10.85 1.21
CA GLN A 9 5.94 12.02 0.61
C GLN A 9 5.02 12.63 -0.44
N ILE A 10 4.43 11.82 -1.32
CA ILE A 10 3.52 12.28 -2.37
C ILE A 10 2.32 13.02 -1.75
N LEU A 11 1.67 12.46 -0.72
CA LEU A 11 0.55 13.11 -0.02
C LEU A 11 0.93 14.48 0.56
N LEU A 12 2.10 14.58 1.19
CA LEU A 12 2.59 15.85 1.73
C LEU A 12 2.86 16.88 0.62
N GLU A 13 3.37 16.45 -0.53
CA GLU A 13 3.60 17.33 -1.67
C GLU A 13 2.28 17.80 -2.30
N VAL A 14 1.26 16.95 -2.37
CA VAL A 14 -0.11 17.32 -2.82
C VAL A 14 -0.73 18.32 -1.84
N HIS A 15 -0.67 18.04 -0.55
CA HIS A 15 -1.15 18.93 0.51
C HIS A 15 -0.48 20.32 0.44
N GLN A 16 0.84 20.35 0.22
CA GLN A 16 1.59 21.60 0.02
C GLN A 16 1.19 22.31 -1.28
N SER A 17 1.01 21.56 -2.38
CA SER A 17 0.55 22.09 -3.67
C SER A 17 -0.86 22.69 -3.60
N LEU A 18 -1.70 22.32 -2.62
CA LEU A 18 -2.97 23.01 -2.37
C LEU A 18 -2.79 24.29 -1.53
N GLY A 19 -1.64 24.48 -0.89
CA GLY A 19 -1.38 25.68 -0.08
C GLY A 19 -2.08 25.62 1.27
N LEU A 20 -2.21 24.40 1.78
CA LEU A 20 -2.72 24.10 3.12
C LEU A 20 -1.61 24.25 4.16
N GLU A 21 -2.00 24.34 5.44
CA GLU A 21 -1.07 24.58 6.53
C GLU A 21 -0.09 23.42 6.70
N ARG A 22 1.21 23.70 6.52
CA ARG A 22 2.21 22.64 6.53
C ARG A 22 2.34 22.00 7.92
N PRO A 23 2.25 20.66 8.05
CA PRO A 23 2.50 19.99 9.32
C PRO A 23 3.90 20.27 9.87
N ALA A 24 4.06 20.19 11.19
CA ALA A 24 5.36 20.39 11.85
C ALA A 24 6.44 19.45 11.27
N SER A 25 7.65 19.96 11.04
CA SER A 25 8.75 19.19 10.41
C SER A 25 9.08 17.88 11.13
N LYS A 26 8.92 17.84 12.46
CA LYS A 26 9.08 16.61 13.26
C LYS A 26 8.06 15.54 12.84
N HIS A 27 6.80 15.91 12.64
CA HIS A 27 5.75 14.98 12.22
C HIS A 27 5.97 14.53 10.77
N ILE A 28 6.41 15.42 9.88
CA ILE A 28 6.78 15.05 8.50
C ILE A 28 7.87 13.97 8.48
N ASN A 29 8.93 14.16 9.26
CA ASN A 29 10.02 13.17 9.34
C ASN A 29 9.55 11.85 9.94
N GLN A 30 8.73 11.89 11.00
CA GLN A 30 8.14 10.69 11.58
C GLN A 30 7.19 9.97 10.63
N PHE A 31 6.42 10.69 9.82
CA PHE A 31 5.47 10.12 8.86
C PHE A 31 6.19 9.45 7.68
N THR A 32 7.11 10.17 7.03
CA THR A 32 7.83 9.71 5.82
C THR A 32 8.89 8.64 6.05
N GLN A 33 9.23 8.36 7.31
CA GLN A 33 10.18 7.32 7.73
C GLN A 33 9.50 6.20 8.54
N LEU A 34 8.16 6.12 8.52
CA LEU A 34 7.39 5.13 9.31
C LEU A 34 7.74 5.14 10.82
N GLY A 35 8.05 6.32 11.35
CA GLY A 35 8.36 6.59 12.74
C GLY A 35 7.13 6.61 13.67
N PHE A 36 5.92 6.81 13.14
CA PHE A 36 4.69 6.67 13.93
C PHE A 36 4.26 5.21 14.10
N PRO A 37 3.66 4.83 15.24
CA PRO A 37 2.90 3.59 15.36
C PRO A 37 1.86 3.47 14.24
N LEU A 38 1.56 2.24 13.78
CA LEU A 38 0.66 2.01 12.64
C LEU A 38 -0.68 2.75 12.75
N GLN A 39 -1.29 2.74 13.94
CA GLN A 39 -2.56 3.44 14.18
C GLN A 39 -2.43 4.96 13.95
N ARG A 40 -1.37 5.56 14.50
CA ARG A 40 -1.08 6.98 14.29
C ARG A 40 -0.66 7.29 12.85
N GLN A 41 -0.01 6.33 12.16
CA GLN A 41 0.28 6.45 10.73
C GLN A 41 -1.02 6.52 9.93
N LYS A 42 -2.01 5.67 10.25
CA LYS A 42 -3.35 5.67 9.65
C LYS A 42 -4.07 6.98 9.90
N GLU A 43 -4.17 7.40 11.16
CA GLU A 43 -4.84 8.66 11.56
C GLU A 43 -4.23 9.87 10.86
N PHE A 44 -2.90 9.92 10.73
CA PHE A 44 -2.22 11.02 10.05
C PHE A 44 -2.47 11.01 8.53
N THR A 45 -2.48 9.83 7.90
CA THR A 45 -2.86 9.69 6.49
C THR A 45 -4.31 10.14 6.26
N GLU A 46 -5.25 9.69 7.09
CA GLU A 46 -6.67 10.08 6.97
C GLU A 46 -6.90 11.57 7.21
N ALA A 47 -6.16 12.17 8.15
CA ALA A 47 -6.21 13.62 8.37
C ALA A 47 -5.75 14.38 7.11
N LEU A 48 -4.61 14.00 6.52
CA LEU A 48 -4.11 14.63 5.29
C LEU A 48 -5.08 14.46 4.12
N LEU A 49 -5.64 13.27 3.93
CA LEU A 49 -6.64 13.02 2.88
C LEU A 49 -7.90 13.86 3.11
N THR A 50 -8.37 13.95 4.35
CA THR A 50 -9.52 14.78 4.72
C THR A 50 -9.25 16.25 4.44
N ASP A 51 -8.06 16.76 4.77
CA ASP A 51 -7.66 18.14 4.48
C ASP A 51 -7.62 18.40 2.96
N ILE A 52 -7.04 17.47 2.19
CA ILE A 52 -6.98 17.53 0.72
C ILE A 52 -8.39 17.55 0.12
N PHE A 53 -9.25 16.61 0.51
CA PHE A 53 -10.60 16.48 -0.05
C PHE A 53 -11.52 17.62 0.34
N SER A 54 -11.43 18.10 1.58
CA SER A 54 -12.16 19.29 2.03
C SER A 54 -11.70 20.53 1.26
N ALA A 55 -10.39 20.70 1.04
CA ALA A 55 -9.88 21.79 0.23
C ALA A 55 -10.36 21.70 -1.22
N LEU A 56 -10.52 20.49 -1.77
CA LEU A 56 -11.05 20.29 -3.12
C LEU A 56 -12.58 20.33 -3.18
N GLU A 57 -13.29 20.66 -2.10
CA GLU A 57 -14.77 20.72 -2.06
C GLU A 57 -15.41 19.46 -2.67
N MET A 58 -14.85 18.28 -2.35
CA MET A 58 -15.34 17.00 -2.87
C MET A 58 -16.53 16.50 -2.05
N ASP A 59 -17.55 15.97 -2.73
CA ASP A 59 -18.66 15.24 -2.11
C ASP A 59 -18.22 13.87 -1.56
N GLU A 60 -19.08 13.22 -0.78
CA GLU A 60 -18.76 11.96 -0.10
C GLU A 60 -18.45 10.79 -1.06
N GLN A 61 -19.16 10.70 -2.19
CA GLN A 61 -18.92 9.66 -3.19
C GLN A 61 -17.57 9.90 -3.89
N ALA A 62 -17.30 11.14 -4.31
CA ALA A 62 -16.04 11.53 -4.91
C ALA A 62 -14.86 11.28 -3.96
N ARG A 63 -15.02 11.54 -2.66
CA ARG A 63 -14.01 11.21 -1.64
C ARG A 63 -13.76 9.71 -1.57
N THR A 64 -14.80 8.91 -1.58
CA THR A 64 -14.69 7.44 -1.53
C THR A 64 -13.97 6.91 -2.78
N ASP A 65 -14.40 7.34 -3.97
CA ASP A 65 -13.78 6.97 -5.25
C ASP A 65 -12.30 7.39 -5.29
N ALA A 66 -11.97 8.59 -4.81
CA ALA A 66 -10.60 9.08 -4.77
C ALA A 66 -9.71 8.33 -3.78
N ARG A 67 -10.23 7.95 -2.60
CA ARG A 67 -9.49 7.13 -1.63
C ARG A 67 -9.06 5.80 -2.24
N GLU A 68 -9.98 5.10 -2.88
CA GLU A 68 -9.68 3.82 -3.52
C GLU A 68 -8.66 3.96 -4.65
N ASN A 69 -8.81 4.98 -5.50
CA ASN A 69 -7.84 5.25 -6.57
C ASN A 69 -6.44 5.58 -6.04
N ILE A 70 -6.34 6.39 -4.99
CA ILE A 70 -5.07 6.75 -4.34
C ILE A 70 -4.44 5.49 -3.73
N ARG A 71 -5.23 4.66 -3.04
CA ARG A 71 -4.77 3.40 -2.45
C ARG A 71 -4.18 2.46 -3.50
N GLU A 72 -4.92 2.19 -4.59
CA GLU A 72 -4.44 1.33 -5.68
C GLU A 72 -3.17 1.85 -6.34
N TRP A 73 -3.08 3.17 -6.54
CA TRP A 73 -1.86 3.79 -7.07
C TRP A 73 -0.70 3.54 -6.12
N PHE A 74 -0.85 3.86 -4.85
CA PHE A 74 0.23 3.70 -3.89
C PHE A 74 0.65 2.24 -3.71
N GLU A 75 -0.27 1.28 -3.82
CA GLU A 75 0.06 -0.15 -3.87
C GLU A 75 0.93 -0.48 -5.09
N PHE A 76 0.60 0.04 -6.28
CA PHE A 76 1.41 -0.12 -7.49
C PHE A 76 2.81 0.51 -7.35
N ASP A 77 2.91 1.70 -6.78
CA ASP A 77 4.18 2.41 -6.60
C ASP A 77 5.09 1.71 -5.60
N LEU A 78 4.55 1.22 -4.47
CA LEU A 78 5.30 0.41 -3.51
C LEU A 78 5.76 -0.91 -4.13
N ALA A 79 4.90 -1.56 -4.91
CA ALA A 79 5.24 -2.80 -5.59
C ALA A 79 6.35 -2.58 -6.64
N THR A 80 6.27 -1.50 -7.42
CA THR A 80 7.33 -1.08 -8.35
C THR A 80 8.63 -0.82 -7.60
N ALA A 81 8.58 -0.01 -6.53
CA ALA A 81 9.72 0.33 -5.69
C ALA A 81 10.42 -0.90 -5.07
N ALA A 82 9.65 -1.93 -4.70
CA ALA A 82 10.16 -3.20 -4.18
C ALA A 82 10.82 -4.09 -5.24
N HIS A 83 10.67 -3.78 -6.53
CA HIS A 83 11.32 -4.49 -7.64
C HIS A 83 12.37 -3.63 -8.36
N THR A 84 12.65 -2.42 -7.88
CA THR A 84 13.61 -1.49 -8.50
C THR A 84 14.87 -1.33 -7.67
N TRP A 85 16.03 -1.43 -8.32
CA TRP A 85 17.30 -0.93 -7.81
C TRP A 85 17.64 0.39 -8.50
N THR A 86 17.83 1.44 -7.71
CA THR A 86 18.13 2.79 -8.25
C THR A 86 19.61 3.01 -8.57
N HIS A 87 20.49 2.06 -8.22
CA HIS A 87 21.93 2.12 -8.48
C HIS A 87 22.51 3.52 -8.19
N GLU A 88 23.29 4.10 -9.08
CA GLU A 88 23.92 5.41 -8.91
C GLU A 88 23.07 6.57 -9.42
N ALA A 89 21.84 6.30 -9.89
CA ALA A 89 20.96 7.33 -10.42
C ALA A 89 20.79 8.49 -9.42
N SER A 90 20.68 9.70 -9.94
CA SER A 90 20.38 10.89 -9.15
C SER A 90 18.88 10.94 -8.81
N HIS A 91 18.50 11.73 -7.80
CA HIS A 91 17.09 11.94 -7.48
C HIS A 91 16.29 12.48 -8.68
N GLN A 92 16.92 13.38 -9.45
CA GLN A 92 16.33 13.96 -10.67
C GLN A 92 16.08 12.88 -11.74
N GLN A 93 17.03 11.97 -11.94
CA GLN A 93 16.88 10.84 -12.87
C GLN A 93 15.76 9.90 -12.41
N VAL A 94 15.69 9.54 -11.13
CA VAL A 94 14.62 8.68 -10.60
C VAL A 94 13.25 9.31 -10.82
N LEU A 95 13.08 10.60 -10.51
CA LEU A 95 11.83 11.32 -10.74
C LEU A 95 11.44 11.36 -12.23
N TRP A 96 12.40 11.65 -13.11
CA TRP A 96 12.14 11.73 -14.55
C TRP A 96 11.60 10.40 -15.12
N HIS A 97 12.21 9.28 -14.71
CA HIS A 97 11.77 7.96 -15.15
C HIS A 97 10.40 7.59 -14.58
N MET A 98 10.16 7.83 -13.28
CA MET A 98 8.86 7.56 -12.66
C MET A 98 7.73 8.40 -13.30
N LEU A 99 7.99 9.66 -13.60
CA LEU A 99 7.03 10.52 -14.31
C LEU A 99 6.69 9.97 -15.69
N ALA A 100 7.71 9.63 -16.49
CA ALA A 100 7.51 9.17 -17.86
C ALA A 100 6.85 7.79 -17.94
N TYR A 101 7.31 6.83 -17.14
CA TYR A 101 6.93 5.42 -17.27
C TYR A 101 5.69 5.00 -16.46
N ALA A 102 5.35 5.73 -15.40
CA ALA A 102 4.30 5.31 -14.48
C ALA A 102 3.29 6.42 -14.18
N TRP A 103 3.76 7.53 -13.59
CA TRP A 103 2.86 8.50 -12.97
C TRP A 103 2.07 9.32 -13.98
N VAL A 104 2.69 9.85 -15.04
CA VAL A 104 1.96 10.66 -16.02
C VAL A 104 0.97 9.82 -16.84
N PRO A 105 1.35 8.66 -17.42
CA PRO A 105 0.39 7.80 -18.09
C PRO A 105 -0.70 7.28 -17.14
N GLY A 106 -0.32 6.89 -15.92
CA GLY A 106 -1.26 6.38 -14.92
C GLY A 106 -2.28 7.43 -14.48
N LEU A 107 -1.83 8.65 -14.21
CA LEU A 107 -2.68 9.79 -13.87
C LEU A 107 -3.66 10.10 -15.02
N ALA A 108 -3.18 10.11 -16.26
CA ALA A 108 -4.02 10.35 -17.43
C ALA A 108 -5.15 9.33 -17.55
N ARG A 109 -4.85 8.03 -17.39
CA ARG A 109 -5.85 6.96 -17.46
C ARG A 109 -6.88 7.06 -16.33
N ARG A 110 -6.42 7.32 -15.09
CA ARG A 110 -7.32 7.44 -13.92
C ARG A 110 -8.24 8.66 -14.02
N LEU A 111 -7.70 9.81 -14.41
CA LEU A 111 -8.52 11.01 -14.59
C LEU A 111 -9.54 10.85 -15.73
N ALA A 112 -9.17 10.20 -16.83
CA ALA A 112 -10.12 9.91 -17.90
C ALA A 112 -11.27 8.98 -17.45
N PHE A 113 -10.98 7.95 -16.64
CA PHE A 113 -12.04 7.11 -16.09
C PHE A 113 -12.91 7.84 -15.07
N TRP A 114 -12.32 8.73 -14.28
CA TRP A 114 -13.09 9.57 -13.35
C TRP A 114 -14.05 10.48 -14.12
N ASP A 115 -13.58 11.08 -15.21
CA ASP A 115 -14.40 11.92 -16.08
C ASP A 115 -15.55 11.13 -16.74
N LEU A 116 -15.27 9.95 -17.29
CA LEU A 116 -16.29 9.04 -17.85
C LEU A 116 -17.35 8.62 -16.81
N ALA A 117 -16.93 8.29 -15.59
CA ALA A 117 -17.84 7.94 -14.51
C ALA A 117 -18.72 9.14 -14.10
N GLY A 118 -18.15 10.34 -14.03
CA GLY A 118 -18.89 11.57 -13.80
C GLY A 118 -19.90 11.85 -14.90
N ALA A 119 -19.53 11.65 -16.17
CA ALA A 119 -20.44 11.77 -17.31
C ALA A 119 -21.62 10.80 -17.23
N GLN A 120 -21.39 9.54 -16.82
CA GLN A 120 -22.48 8.57 -16.58
C GLN A 120 -23.42 8.99 -15.45
N ARG A 121 -22.89 9.66 -14.42
CA ARG A 121 -23.66 10.24 -13.30
C ARG A 121 -24.31 11.59 -13.65
N GLY A 122 -24.04 12.14 -14.83
CA GLY A 122 -24.61 13.39 -15.34
C GLY A 122 -23.84 14.67 -14.98
N ILE A 123 -22.74 14.58 -14.23
CA ILE A 123 -21.92 15.72 -13.81
C ILE A 123 -20.43 15.29 -13.83
N PRO A 124 -19.73 15.40 -14.98
CA PRO A 124 -18.28 15.21 -15.02
C PRO A 124 -17.55 16.20 -14.10
N PHE A 125 -16.32 15.87 -13.68
CA PHE A 125 -15.56 16.72 -12.74
C PHE A 125 -15.30 18.13 -13.29
N ASP A 126 -15.10 18.24 -14.59
CA ASP A 126 -14.92 19.50 -15.31
C ASP A 126 -16.22 19.99 -15.97
N ALA A 127 -17.40 19.53 -15.54
CA ALA A 127 -18.70 19.92 -16.09
C ALA A 127 -18.86 21.44 -16.21
N GLY A 128 -19.00 21.99 -17.40
CA GLY A 128 -19.07 23.44 -17.62
C GLY A 128 -17.75 24.09 -18.03
N MET A 129 -16.67 23.32 -18.11
CA MET A 129 -15.48 23.67 -18.88
C MET A 129 -15.68 23.25 -20.36
N PRO A 130 -14.96 23.86 -21.31
CA PRO A 130 -14.94 23.37 -22.70
C PRO A 130 -14.50 21.90 -22.78
N GLY A 131 -15.22 21.08 -23.52
CA GLY A 131 -14.87 19.68 -23.73
C GLY A 131 -13.57 19.48 -24.52
N GLY A 132 -13.12 18.22 -24.60
CA GLY A 132 -12.04 17.80 -25.51
C GLY A 132 -10.61 17.92 -24.96
N ALA A 133 -10.41 18.44 -23.75
CA ALA A 133 -9.12 18.44 -23.07
C ALA A 133 -9.26 18.54 -21.55
N PHE A 134 -8.26 18.05 -20.81
CA PHE A 134 -8.17 18.23 -19.37
C PHE A 134 -7.60 19.62 -19.03
N TRP A 135 -8.40 20.47 -18.40
CA TRP A 135 -8.13 21.91 -18.21
C TRP A 135 -7.16 22.27 -17.09
N PHE A 136 -6.85 21.33 -16.19
CA PHE A 136 -6.08 21.64 -14.99
C PHE A 136 -4.58 21.42 -15.15
N LEU A 137 -4.09 21.06 -16.34
CA LEU A 137 -2.66 20.99 -16.66
C LEU A 137 -2.26 22.13 -17.60
N PRO A 138 -0.96 22.53 -17.61
CA PRO A 138 -0.49 23.50 -18.58
C PRO A 138 -0.80 23.04 -20.01
N THR A 139 -1.35 23.94 -20.82
CA THR A 139 -1.70 23.65 -22.21
C THR A 139 -0.59 24.15 -23.12
N TRP A 140 -0.02 23.25 -23.90
CA TRP A 140 1.03 23.58 -24.86
C TRP A 140 0.46 23.69 -26.27
N ASP A 141 0.34 24.92 -26.77
CA ASP A 141 -0.03 25.18 -28.16
C ASP A 141 1.24 25.25 -29.01
N GLN A 142 1.50 24.16 -29.74
CA GLN A 142 2.65 24.05 -30.65
C GLN A 142 2.56 25.03 -31.81
N SER A 143 1.36 25.33 -32.28
CA SER A 143 1.14 26.21 -33.45
C SER A 143 1.39 27.68 -33.09
N ALA A 144 0.97 28.09 -31.90
CA ALA A 144 1.19 29.44 -31.39
C ALA A 144 2.57 29.59 -30.69
N GLY A 145 3.22 28.49 -30.33
CA GLY A 145 4.48 28.52 -29.57
C GLY A 145 4.28 29.09 -28.16
N THR A 146 3.15 28.78 -27.52
CA THR A 146 2.79 29.30 -26.20
C THR A 146 2.44 28.19 -25.21
N VAL A 147 2.70 28.44 -23.92
CA VAL A 147 2.30 27.55 -22.82
C VAL A 147 1.37 28.36 -21.92
N ARG A 148 0.11 27.93 -21.82
CA ARG A 148 -0.88 28.52 -20.92
C ARG A 148 -0.84 27.79 -19.59
N LEU A 149 -0.81 28.52 -18.48
CA LEU A 149 -0.81 27.91 -17.15
C LEU A 149 -2.24 27.61 -16.64
N PRO A 150 -2.43 26.60 -15.78
CA PRO A 150 -3.76 26.19 -15.32
C PRO A 150 -4.59 27.30 -14.66
N VAL A 151 -3.99 28.12 -13.79
CA VAL A 151 -4.72 29.19 -13.07
C VAL A 151 -5.18 30.27 -14.04
N GLU A 152 -4.34 30.62 -15.00
CA GLU A 152 -4.70 31.50 -16.11
C GLU A 152 -5.88 30.91 -16.90
N GLY A 153 -5.82 29.62 -17.26
CA GLY A 153 -6.89 28.93 -17.98
C GLY A 153 -8.24 28.94 -17.25
N VAL A 154 -8.25 28.70 -15.93
CA VAL A 154 -9.47 28.77 -15.12
C VAL A 154 -10.00 30.20 -15.01
N LEU A 155 -9.14 31.21 -14.94
CA LEU A 155 -9.59 32.61 -14.95
C LEU A 155 -10.17 33.03 -16.30
N GLU A 156 -9.61 32.56 -17.41
CA GLU A 156 -10.20 32.79 -18.74
C GLU A 156 -11.57 32.11 -18.87
N TRP A 157 -11.72 30.89 -18.36
CA TRP A 157 -13.03 30.23 -18.27
C TRP A 157 -14.04 31.05 -17.44
N LEU A 158 -13.62 31.57 -16.28
CA LEU A 158 -14.50 32.38 -15.45
C LEU A 158 -14.92 33.67 -16.17
N LEU A 159 -13.98 34.36 -16.81
CA LEU A 159 -14.25 35.58 -17.59
C LEU A 159 -15.17 35.31 -18.77
N ASP A 160 -15.00 34.16 -19.45
CA ASP A 160 -15.88 33.71 -20.52
C ASP A 160 -17.35 33.58 -20.07
N LEU A 161 -17.60 33.14 -18.84
CA LEU A 161 -18.94 33.05 -18.27
C LEU A 161 -19.47 34.39 -17.72
N LEU A 162 -18.59 35.32 -17.33
CA LEU A 162 -18.99 36.68 -16.97
C LEU A 162 -19.41 37.50 -18.21
N GLY A 163 -18.99 37.10 -19.42
CA GLY A 163 -19.37 37.73 -20.68
C GLY A 163 -18.65 39.07 -20.91
N ASP A 164 -19.39 40.11 -21.30
CA ASP A 164 -18.84 41.46 -21.58
C ASP A 164 -18.26 42.18 -20.33
N GLN A 165 -18.26 41.56 -19.15
CA GLN A 165 -17.68 42.15 -17.96
C GLN A 165 -16.16 42.18 -18.03
N SER A 166 -15.57 43.31 -17.65
CA SER A 166 -14.12 43.43 -17.56
C SER A 166 -13.60 42.82 -16.25
N LEU A 167 -12.33 42.43 -16.23
CA LEU A 167 -11.65 41.92 -15.02
C LEU A 167 -11.74 42.95 -13.87
N GLU A 168 -11.71 44.24 -14.17
CA GLU A 168 -11.89 45.33 -13.18
C GLU A 168 -13.28 45.33 -12.55
N GLN A 169 -14.32 45.05 -13.32
CA GLN A 169 -15.69 45.00 -12.82
C GLN A 169 -15.89 43.79 -11.91
N ALA A 170 -15.41 42.61 -12.33
CA ALA A 170 -15.42 41.40 -11.52
C ALA A 170 -14.64 41.58 -10.21
N ALA A 171 -13.42 42.11 -10.30
CA ALA A 171 -12.61 42.43 -9.12
C ALA A 171 -13.31 43.43 -8.18
N GLY A 172 -13.99 44.44 -8.74
CA GLY A 172 -14.75 45.41 -7.97
C GLY A 172 -15.98 44.82 -7.26
N ALA A 173 -16.60 43.79 -7.80
CA ALA A 173 -17.67 43.03 -7.14
C ALA A 173 -17.10 42.23 -5.95
N LEU A 174 -16.07 41.41 -6.21
CA LEU A 174 -15.39 40.61 -5.18
C LEU A 174 -14.82 41.47 -4.04
N GLN A 175 -14.34 42.67 -4.35
CA GLN A 175 -13.73 43.56 -3.36
C GLN A 175 -14.75 44.34 -2.51
N ARG A 176 -15.94 44.65 -3.05
CA ARG A 176 -16.98 45.43 -2.33
C ARG A 176 -17.51 44.68 -1.11
N GLU A 177 -17.62 43.36 -1.19
CA GLU A 177 -18.04 42.52 -0.07
C GLU A 177 -16.90 42.22 0.91
N HIS A 178 -15.67 42.11 0.41
CA HIS A 178 -14.48 41.83 1.22
C HIS A 178 -13.99 43.04 2.05
N ALA A 179 -14.40 44.28 1.73
CA ALA A 179 -13.92 45.52 2.36
C ALA A 179 -14.15 45.59 3.89
N GLN A 180 -14.97 44.71 4.47
CA GLN A 180 -15.15 44.61 5.92
C GLN A 180 -14.05 43.79 6.64
N ARG A 181 -13.14 43.08 5.93
CA ARG A 181 -12.30 42.03 6.54
C ARG A 181 -10.76 42.10 6.34
N LYS A 182 -10.16 42.80 5.35
CA LYS A 182 -8.70 43.17 5.28
C LYS A 182 -8.24 43.90 3.98
N ASN A 183 -7.01 44.45 3.99
CA ASN A 183 -6.26 45.12 2.91
C ASN A 183 -5.85 44.20 1.73
N MET A 184 -6.79 43.65 0.95
CA MET A 184 -6.49 42.91 -0.29
C MET A 184 -6.93 43.70 -1.53
N ASN A 185 -6.08 43.83 -2.54
CA ASN A 185 -6.43 44.43 -3.84
C ASN A 185 -6.78 43.32 -4.83
N ALA A 186 -8.08 43.02 -4.97
CA ALA A 186 -8.58 41.91 -5.79
C ALA A 186 -8.14 42.03 -7.25
N LEU A 187 -8.15 43.24 -7.80
CA LEU A 187 -7.76 43.48 -9.19
C LEU A 187 -6.29 43.12 -9.43
N ARG A 188 -5.38 43.63 -8.59
CA ARG A 188 -3.95 43.33 -8.71
C ARG A 188 -3.68 41.83 -8.54
N THR A 189 -4.38 41.19 -7.61
CA THR A 189 -4.28 39.74 -7.38
C THR A 189 -4.68 38.95 -8.63
N LEU A 190 -5.87 39.21 -9.18
CA LEU A 190 -6.39 38.50 -10.35
C LEU A 190 -5.56 38.79 -11.61
N GLN A 191 -5.08 40.02 -11.79
CA GLN A 191 -4.15 40.37 -12.87
C GLN A 191 -2.84 39.61 -12.73
N GLY A 192 -2.29 39.51 -11.53
CA GLY A 192 -1.09 38.72 -11.28
C GLY A 192 -1.29 37.24 -11.59
N TRP A 193 -2.45 36.66 -11.28
CA TRP A 193 -2.74 35.25 -11.57
C TRP A 193 -2.91 35.01 -13.07
N ARG A 194 -3.59 35.92 -13.77
CA ARG A 194 -3.90 35.82 -15.20
C ARG A 194 -2.71 36.15 -16.11
N LEU A 195 -2.03 37.27 -15.88
CA LEU A 195 -1.05 37.83 -16.82
C LEU A 195 0.41 37.52 -16.43
N GLU A 196 0.68 37.43 -15.12
CA GLU A 196 2.04 37.18 -14.60
C GLU A 196 2.24 35.71 -14.19
N GLY A 197 1.20 34.88 -14.32
CA GLY A 197 1.22 33.47 -13.95
C GLY A 197 1.52 33.23 -12.47
N THR A 198 1.27 34.21 -11.60
CA THR A 198 1.52 34.07 -10.15
C THR A 198 0.53 33.07 -9.53
N LEU A 199 0.98 32.38 -8.48
CA LEU A 199 0.15 31.38 -7.81
C LEU A 199 -0.67 32.02 -6.68
N PRO A 200 -1.95 31.64 -6.50
CA PRO A 200 -2.68 31.92 -5.27
C PRO A 200 -1.89 31.47 -4.05
N GLN A 201 -1.77 32.31 -3.01
CA GLN A 201 -0.88 32.00 -1.90
C GLN A 201 -1.33 30.78 -1.08
N SER A 202 -2.64 30.56 -0.94
CA SER A 202 -3.23 29.43 -0.20
C SER A 202 -4.64 29.11 -0.69
N SER A 203 -5.16 27.92 -0.36
CA SER A 203 -6.59 27.59 -0.54
C SER A 203 -7.51 28.58 0.18
N LYS A 204 -7.07 29.10 1.33
CA LYS A 204 -7.81 30.09 2.12
C LYS A 204 -7.91 31.44 1.42
N MET A 205 -6.85 31.86 0.72
CA MET A 205 -6.89 33.09 -0.09
C MET A 205 -7.94 33.01 -1.21
N ILE A 206 -8.08 31.83 -1.83
CA ILE A 206 -9.10 31.59 -2.86
C ILE A 206 -10.50 31.67 -2.23
N GLU A 207 -10.68 31.05 -1.06
CA GLU A 207 -11.94 31.10 -0.28
C GLU A 207 -12.33 32.52 0.12
N GLU A 208 -11.36 33.30 0.62
CA GLU A 208 -11.55 34.69 1.05
C GLU A 208 -11.91 35.63 -0.11
N LEU A 209 -11.43 35.32 -1.32
CA LEU A 209 -11.70 36.11 -2.53
C LEU A 209 -13.02 35.72 -3.20
N PHE A 210 -13.37 34.43 -3.21
CA PHE A 210 -14.59 33.88 -3.81
C PHE A 210 -15.49 33.26 -2.73
N HIS A 211 -15.96 34.09 -1.79
CA HIS A 211 -16.86 33.67 -0.71
C HIS A 211 -18.25 33.33 -1.26
N ASP A 212 -19.04 32.53 -0.56
CA ASP A 212 -20.38 32.09 -1.01
C ASP A 212 -21.37 33.24 -1.25
N ASP A 213 -21.14 34.38 -0.60
CA ASP A 213 -21.99 35.57 -0.72
C ASP A 213 -21.64 36.44 -1.94
N ALA A 214 -20.53 36.13 -2.65
CA ALA A 214 -20.03 36.95 -3.75
C ALA A 214 -20.99 37.02 -4.94
N GLU A 215 -21.53 38.23 -5.18
CA GLU A 215 -22.42 38.47 -6.32
C GLU A 215 -21.64 38.80 -7.61
N LEU A 216 -21.39 37.76 -8.43
CA LEU A 216 -20.91 37.90 -9.80
C LEU A 216 -22.08 37.79 -10.80
N ASP A 217 -22.05 38.61 -11.85
CA ASP A 217 -23.10 38.63 -12.88
C ASP A 217 -22.63 37.89 -14.15
N PHE A 218 -23.12 36.66 -14.29
CA PHE A 218 -22.74 35.69 -15.33
C PHE A 218 -23.54 35.88 -16.63
N ARG A 219 -23.34 37.00 -17.33
CA ARG A 219 -24.06 37.26 -18.59
C ARG A 219 -23.74 36.26 -19.70
N GLY A 220 -22.62 35.57 -19.56
CA GLY A 220 -22.15 34.55 -20.46
C GLY A 220 -22.74 33.16 -20.21
N SER A 221 -23.58 32.94 -19.20
CA SER A 221 -24.17 31.63 -18.93
C SER A 221 -25.48 31.35 -19.69
N PHE A 222 -25.86 30.07 -19.71
CA PHE A 222 -27.09 29.54 -20.28
C PHE A 222 -27.65 28.46 -19.34
N ASP A 223 -28.82 28.72 -18.76
CA ASP A 223 -29.50 27.80 -17.85
C ASP A 223 -30.84 27.34 -18.43
N LEU A 224 -31.21 26.08 -18.19
CA LEU A 224 -32.47 25.51 -18.66
C LEU A 224 -33.65 26.02 -17.83
N HIS A 225 -34.73 26.42 -18.51
CA HIS A 225 -36.00 26.74 -17.85
C HIS A 225 -36.81 25.46 -17.63
N THR A 226 -36.81 24.98 -16.38
CA THR A 226 -37.62 23.83 -15.96
C THR A 226 -39.10 24.07 -16.25
N GLY A 227 -39.64 23.34 -17.24
CA GLY A 227 -41.05 23.38 -17.63
C GLY A 227 -41.34 24.01 -18.99
N ALA A 228 -40.35 24.60 -19.67
CA ALA A 228 -40.52 25.11 -21.04
C ALA A 228 -40.57 23.95 -22.06
N PRO A 229 -41.40 24.03 -23.12
CA PRO A 229 -41.39 23.07 -24.24
C PRO A 229 -40.00 22.95 -24.91
N ALA A 230 -39.68 21.78 -25.47
CA ALA A 230 -38.40 21.52 -26.11
C ALA A 230 -38.05 22.53 -27.23
N ASP A 231 -39.05 22.94 -28.02
CA ASP A 231 -38.89 23.93 -29.09
C ASP A 231 -38.50 25.32 -28.56
N GLU A 232 -39.04 25.72 -27.40
CA GLU A 232 -38.70 26.99 -26.74
C GLU A 232 -37.29 26.95 -26.15
N GLN A 233 -36.88 25.81 -25.58
CA GLN A 233 -35.52 25.62 -25.07
C GLN A 233 -34.48 25.63 -26.21
N LEU A 234 -34.80 25.00 -27.35
CA LEU A 234 -33.95 25.04 -28.54
C LEU A 234 -33.83 26.46 -29.10
N ALA A 235 -34.94 27.21 -29.18
CA ALA A 235 -34.92 28.60 -29.63
C ALA A 235 -34.04 29.48 -28.72
N ALA A 236 -34.14 29.31 -27.39
CA ALA A 236 -33.30 30.01 -26.42
C ALA A 236 -31.82 29.65 -26.56
N ALA A 237 -31.50 28.36 -26.78
CA ALA A 237 -30.13 27.89 -27.01
C ALA A 237 -29.50 28.49 -28.29
N ILE A 238 -30.25 28.52 -29.39
CA ILE A 238 -29.80 29.12 -30.65
C ILE A 238 -29.61 30.64 -30.48
N GLU A 239 -30.52 31.33 -29.80
CA GLU A 239 -30.40 32.76 -29.53
C GLU A 239 -29.18 33.08 -28.66
N PHE A 240 -28.90 32.24 -27.65
CA PHE A 240 -27.69 32.34 -26.85
C PHE A 240 -26.42 32.23 -27.72
N VAL A 241 -26.35 31.22 -28.59
CA VAL A 241 -25.22 31.03 -29.52
C VAL A 241 -25.02 32.24 -30.43
N ARG A 242 -26.11 32.81 -30.96
CA ARG A 242 -26.07 34.03 -31.80
C ARG A 242 -25.59 35.24 -31.02
N ARG A 243 -26.12 35.47 -29.81
CA ARG A 243 -25.72 36.57 -28.93
C ARG A 243 -24.23 36.51 -28.59
N ARG A 244 -23.72 35.30 -28.33
CA ARG A 244 -22.31 35.02 -28.01
C ARG A 244 -21.39 34.95 -29.23
N GLN A 245 -21.95 35.02 -30.44
CA GLN A 245 -21.22 34.92 -31.71
C GLN A 245 -20.36 33.65 -31.84
N LEU A 246 -20.86 32.53 -31.30
CA LEU A 246 -20.13 31.26 -31.30
C LEU A 246 -20.29 30.57 -32.66
N ALA A 247 -19.20 30.46 -33.41
CA ALA A 247 -19.20 29.72 -34.67
C ALA A 247 -19.37 28.21 -34.42
N PRO A 248 -20.08 27.47 -35.30
CA PRO A 248 -20.26 26.01 -35.15
C PRO A 248 -18.93 25.24 -35.05
N GLU A 249 -17.87 25.73 -35.68
CA GLU A 249 -16.53 25.16 -35.61
C GLU A 249 -15.93 25.30 -34.20
N ILE A 250 -16.12 26.45 -33.55
CA ILE A 250 -15.65 26.69 -32.17
C ILE A 250 -16.47 25.83 -31.21
N LEU A 251 -17.80 25.83 -31.35
CA LEU A 251 -18.70 25.01 -30.53
C LEU A 251 -18.42 23.51 -30.65
N ALA A 252 -18.00 23.04 -31.83
CA ALA A 252 -17.63 21.64 -32.02
C ALA A 252 -16.37 21.24 -31.24
N HIS A 253 -15.53 22.20 -30.86
CA HIS A 253 -14.39 21.97 -29.97
C HIS A 253 -14.80 22.00 -28.49
N GLU A 254 -15.88 22.70 -28.14
CA GLU A 254 -16.34 22.83 -26.75
C GLU A 254 -17.42 21.82 -26.35
N LEU A 255 -18.20 21.33 -27.31
CA LEU A 255 -19.34 20.43 -27.10
C LEU A 255 -19.06 19.05 -27.70
N PRO A 256 -19.64 17.97 -27.16
CA PRO A 256 -19.55 16.62 -27.71
C PRO A 256 -20.42 16.43 -28.98
N LEU A 257 -20.34 17.38 -29.93
CA LEU A 257 -21.10 17.42 -31.18
C LEU A 257 -20.20 17.81 -32.35
N ARG A 258 -20.44 17.23 -33.52
CA ARG A 258 -19.67 17.57 -34.73
C ARG A 258 -20.12 18.91 -35.31
N ALA A 259 -19.20 19.66 -35.91
CA ALA A 259 -19.52 20.92 -36.59
C ALA A 259 -20.67 20.78 -37.61
N ALA A 260 -20.70 19.68 -38.36
CA ALA A 260 -21.79 19.40 -39.31
C ALA A 260 -23.17 19.24 -38.63
N GLN A 261 -23.21 18.66 -37.43
CA GLN A 261 -24.46 18.53 -36.66
C GLN A 261 -24.89 19.89 -36.13
N LEU A 262 -23.95 20.70 -35.65
CA LEU A 262 -24.22 22.05 -35.16
C LEU A 262 -24.75 22.97 -36.27
N HIS A 263 -24.17 22.92 -37.48
CA HIS A 263 -24.71 23.61 -38.67
C HIS A 263 -26.15 23.18 -38.96
N ALA A 264 -26.42 21.87 -38.99
CA ALA A 264 -27.77 21.35 -39.23
C ALA A 264 -28.78 21.80 -38.16
N ILE A 265 -28.37 21.88 -36.89
CA ILE A 265 -29.23 22.34 -35.78
C ILE A 265 -29.53 23.83 -35.90
N ILE A 266 -28.51 24.66 -36.15
CA ILE A 266 -28.68 26.12 -36.26
C ILE A 266 -29.52 26.50 -37.49
N ASP A 267 -29.40 25.72 -38.58
CA ASP A 267 -30.17 25.89 -39.81
C ASP A 267 -31.58 25.28 -39.76
N GLY A 268 -31.93 24.56 -38.68
CA GLY A 268 -33.25 23.95 -38.48
C GLY A 268 -33.51 22.66 -39.27
N ASN A 269 -32.45 21.95 -39.68
CA ASN A 269 -32.49 20.73 -40.50
C ASN A 269 -32.14 19.44 -39.71
N SER A 270 -32.17 19.48 -38.38
CA SER A 270 -31.77 18.41 -37.47
C SER A 270 -32.95 17.57 -36.92
N SER A 271 -32.63 16.44 -36.30
CA SER A 271 -33.61 15.61 -35.59
C SER A 271 -33.91 16.13 -34.16
N GLY A 272 -35.06 15.74 -33.59
CA GLY A 272 -35.42 16.11 -32.20
C GLY A 272 -34.42 15.61 -31.15
N GLU A 273 -33.86 14.42 -31.36
CA GLU A 273 -32.85 13.84 -30.47
C GLU A 273 -31.52 14.62 -30.50
N GLU A 274 -31.10 15.09 -31.68
CA GLU A 274 -29.91 15.95 -31.84
C GLU A 274 -30.13 17.34 -31.22
N ASN A 275 -31.34 17.89 -31.34
CA ASN A 275 -31.72 19.15 -30.71
C ASN A 275 -31.65 19.06 -29.19
N ASP A 276 -32.22 18.00 -28.63
CA ASP A 276 -32.19 17.72 -27.20
C ASP A 276 -30.76 17.52 -26.69
N ALA A 277 -29.92 16.81 -27.46
CA ALA A 277 -28.51 16.62 -27.13
C ALA A 277 -27.74 17.94 -27.14
N PHE A 278 -27.99 18.82 -28.12
CA PHE A 278 -27.38 20.14 -28.19
C PHE A 278 -27.79 21.06 -27.04
N VAL A 279 -29.08 21.13 -26.74
CA VAL A 279 -29.59 21.94 -25.62
C VAL A 279 -28.98 21.49 -24.29
N ARG A 280 -28.92 20.17 -24.04
CA ARG A 280 -28.26 19.62 -22.84
C ARG A 280 -26.77 19.93 -22.79
N ALA A 281 -26.06 19.70 -23.90
CA ALA A 281 -24.62 19.96 -23.96
C ALA A 281 -24.29 21.43 -23.72
N LEU A 282 -25.07 22.34 -24.30
CA LEU A 282 -24.93 23.79 -24.12
C LEU A 282 -25.23 24.20 -22.66
N ALA A 283 -26.29 23.65 -22.07
CA ALA A 283 -26.68 23.89 -20.68
C ALA A 283 -25.63 23.39 -19.67
N ILE A 284 -24.90 22.32 -19.98
CA ILE A 284 -23.78 21.87 -19.15
C ILE A 284 -22.60 22.82 -19.33
N ARG A 285 -22.17 23.09 -20.57
CA ARG A 285 -20.97 23.89 -20.89
C ARG A 285 -21.05 25.34 -20.37
N TYR A 286 -22.21 25.96 -20.49
CA TYR A 286 -22.42 27.36 -20.11
C TYR A 286 -23.27 27.51 -18.85
N ALA A 287 -23.40 26.48 -18.01
CA ALA A 287 -24.10 26.57 -16.74
C ALA A 287 -23.56 27.73 -15.88
N THR A 288 -24.46 28.42 -15.16
CA THR A 288 -24.04 29.40 -14.15
C THR A 288 -23.29 28.67 -13.02
N PRO A 289 -21.99 28.95 -12.77
CA PRO A 289 -21.23 28.23 -11.76
C PRO A 289 -21.53 28.78 -10.36
N SER A 290 -21.53 27.90 -9.36
CA SER A 290 -21.51 28.34 -7.96
C SER A 290 -20.11 28.86 -7.58
N MET A 291 -20.03 29.65 -6.50
CA MET A 291 -18.72 30.05 -5.96
C MET A 291 -17.89 28.84 -5.52
N GLU A 292 -18.54 27.79 -5.01
CA GLU A 292 -17.91 26.48 -4.73
C GLU A 292 -17.25 25.90 -5.98
N THR A 293 -17.93 25.86 -7.12
CA THR A 293 -17.35 25.42 -8.39
C THR A 293 -16.15 26.27 -8.81
N VAL A 294 -16.24 27.60 -8.66
CA VAL A 294 -15.12 28.51 -8.98
C VAL A 294 -13.92 28.24 -8.08
N ARG A 295 -14.12 28.11 -6.76
CA ARG A 295 -13.06 27.81 -5.80
C ARG A 295 -12.42 26.45 -6.07
N GLN A 296 -13.23 25.42 -6.28
CA GLN A 296 -12.75 24.07 -6.57
C GLN A 296 -11.82 24.08 -7.79
N ARG A 297 -12.23 24.69 -8.90
CA ARG A 297 -11.43 24.78 -10.13
C ARG A 297 -10.11 25.52 -9.91
N LEU A 298 -10.15 26.66 -9.23
CA LEU A 298 -8.97 27.44 -8.91
C LEU A 298 -7.99 26.67 -8.00
N ARG A 299 -8.50 25.89 -7.04
CA ARG A 299 -7.66 25.08 -6.14
C ARG A 299 -7.00 23.90 -6.86
N VAL A 300 -7.71 23.22 -7.76
CA VAL A 300 -7.14 22.16 -8.61
C VAL A 300 -6.08 22.75 -9.56
N ALA A 301 -6.39 23.87 -10.21
CA ALA A 301 -5.44 24.56 -11.08
C ALA A 301 -4.21 25.06 -10.33
N ARG A 302 -4.38 25.62 -9.13
CA ARG A 302 -3.28 26.00 -8.24
C ARG A 302 -2.39 24.79 -7.93
N MET A 303 -3.00 23.67 -7.55
CA MET A 303 -2.29 22.44 -7.20
C MET A 303 -1.40 21.95 -8.34
N ALA A 304 -1.98 21.84 -9.53
CA ALA A 304 -1.27 21.38 -10.72
C ALA A 304 -0.20 22.39 -11.18
N GLN A 305 -0.48 23.70 -11.14
CA GLN A 305 0.47 24.73 -11.52
C GLN A 305 1.66 24.81 -10.55
N ASP A 306 1.44 24.68 -9.25
CA ASP A 306 2.53 24.61 -8.25
C ASP A 306 3.39 23.35 -8.45
N ALA A 307 2.75 22.19 -8.64
CA ALA A 307 3.46 20.95 -8.93
C ALA A 307 4.32 21.07 -10.21
N TYR A 308 3.75 21.63 -11.28
CA TYR A 308 4.46 21.89 -12.54
C TYR A 308 5.68 22.79 -12.34
N LYS A 309 5.54 23.93 -11.65
CA LYS A 309 6.66 24.85 -11.41
C LYS A 309 7.77 24.21 -10.58
N ARG A 310 7.43 23.40 -9.57
CA ARG A 310 8.41 22.70 -8.74
C ARG A 310 9.13 21.58 -9.50
N LEU A 311 8.40 20.86 -10.35
CA LEU A 311 9.00 19.88 -11.27
C LEU A 311 9.91 20.55 -12.29
N LEU A 312 9.51 21.69 -12.86
CA LEU A 312 10.31 22.44 -13.82
C LEU A 312 11.65 22.84 -13.21
N LYS A 313 11.63 23.41 -12.00
CA LYS A 313 12.85 23.77 -11.25
C LYS A 313 13.72 22.56 -10.87
N THR A 314 13.11 21.39 -10.71
CA THR A 314 13.83 20.16 -10.32
C THR A 314 14.42 19.44 -11.53
N LEU A 315 13.74 19.45 -12.67
CA LEU A 315 14.05 18.63 -13.84
C LEU A 315 14.70 19.43 -15.00
N CYS A 316 14.51 20.74 -15.04
CA CYS A 316 15.06 21.64 -16.06
C CYS A 316 16.05 22.64 -15.43
N ASP A 317 16.66 23.48 -16.26
CA ASP A 317 17.51 24.57 -15.77
C ASP A 317 16.70 25.49 -14.84
N PRO A 318 17.25 25.92 -13.69
CA PRO A 318 16.51 26.71 -12.69
C PRO A 318 15.94 28.04 -13.20
N ASP A 319 16.50 28.56 -14.29
CA ASP A 319 16.12 29.83 -14.92
C ASP A 319 15.06 29.67 -16.03
N VAL A 320 14.55 28.46 -16.25
CA VAL A 320 13.48 28.21 -17.24
C VAL A 320 12.16 28.75 -16.69
N ASP A 321 11.57 29.68 -17.44
CA ASP A 321 10.25 30.22 -17.12
C ASP A 321 9.14 29.19 -17.32
N ALA A 322 8.08 29.27 -16.52
CA ALA A 322 6.96 28.35 -16.58
C ALA A 322 6.17 28.42 -17.90
N GLY A 323 6.21 29.57 -18.60
CA GLY A 323 5.64 29.75 -19.92
C GLY A 323 6.58 29.35 -21.07
N CYS A 324 7.75 28.76 -20.79
CA CYS A 324 8.71 28.38 -21.82
C CYS A 324 8.14 27.28 -22.74
N ALA A 325 7.87 27.65 -23.99
CA ALA A 325 7.33 26.75 -25.03
C ALA A 325 8.39 26.01 -25.85
N ASP A 326 9.67 26.07 -25.42
CA ASP A 326 10.79 25.38 -26.08
C ASP A 326 11.02 24.00 -25.43
N PRO A 327 10.71 22.88 -26.11
CA PRO A 327 10.83 21.54 -25.56
C PRO A 327 12.27 21.15 -25.17
N SER A 328 13.28 21.77 -25.79
CA SER A 328 14.69 21.51 -25.46
C SER A 328 15.09 22.05 -24.09
N ARG A 329 14.40 23.11 -23.64
CA ARG A 329 14.59 23.74 -22.33
C ARG A 329 13.54 23.31 -21.31
N ASN A 330 12.35 22.97 -21.79
CA ASN A 330 11.20 22.55 -21.00
C ASN A 330 10.76 21.13 -21.37
N ARG A 331 11.48 20.13 -20.87
CA ARG A 331 11.18 18.72 -21.12
C ARG A 331 9.81 18.25 -20.58
N LEU A 332 9.17 19.02 -19.70
CA LEU A 332 7.84 18.69 -19.19
C LEU A 332 6.77 18.77 -20.28
N LEU A 333 7.01 19.51 -21.36
CA LEU A 333 6.10 19.59 -22.51
C LEU A 333 5.85 18.22 -23.14
N SER A 334 6.88 17.37 -23.23
CA SER A 334 6.74 15.99 -23.72
C SER A 334 5.87 15.14 -22.80
N LEU A 335 5.98 15.31 -21.47
CA LEU A 335 5.10 14.63 -20.52
C LEU A 335 3.65 15.11 -20.63
N LEU A 336 3.41 16.39 -20.87
CA LEU A 336 2.06 16.92 -21.11
C LEU A 336 1.43 16.33 -22.38
N ALA A 337 2.22 16.22 -23.46
CA ALA A 337 1.77 15.56 -24.69
C ALA A 337 1.43 14.07 -24.47
N LEU A 338 2.26 13.36 -23.70
CA LEU A 338 2.01 11.97 -23.29
C LEU A 338 0.71 11.85 -22.48
N PHE A 339 0.51 12.74 -21.50
CA PHE A 339 -0.72 12.81 -20.72
C PHE A 339 -1.94 12.96 -21.62
N HIS A 340 -1.95 13.97 -22.50
CA HIS A 340 -3.10 14.24 -23.38
C HIS A 340 -3.39 13.08 -24.31
N THR A 341 -2.35 12.43 -24.85
CA THR A 341 -2.52 11.27 -25.74
C THR A 341 -3.19 10.12 -24.99
N VAL A 342 -2.72 9.77 -23.80
CA VAL A 342 -3.27 8.68 -22.99
C VAL A 342 -4.69 9.01 -22.52
N TYR A 343 -4.92 10.24 -22.03
CA TYR A 343 -6.23 10.71 -21.58
C TYR A 343 -7.26 10.58 -22.70
N ASN A 344 -6.98 11.19 -23.86
CA ASN A 344 -7.92 11.23 -24.99
C ASN A 344 -8.19 9.84 -25.58
N LEU A 345 -7.18 8.97 -25.67
CA LEU A 345 -7.38 7.58 -26.11
C LEU A 345 -8.22 6.78 -25.10
N THR A 346 -8.08 7.06 -23.80
CA THR A 346 -8.92 6.42 -22.78
C THR A 346 -10.37 6.87 -22.92
N ILE A 347 -10.63 8.17 -23.08
CA ILE A 347 -11.99 8.70 -23.36
C ILE A 347 -12.57 8.08 -24.65
N GLN A 348 -11.80 8.04 -25.74
CA GLN A 348 -12.28 7.45 -27.00
C GLN A 348 -12.58 5.96 -26.88
N SER A 349 -11.83 5.23 -26.04
CA SER A 349 -12.05 3.80 -25.87
C SER A 349 -13.43 3.46 -25.31
N SER A 350 -14.06 4.34 -24.53
CA SER A 350 -15.40 4.10 -23.98
C SER A 350 -16.50 4.01 -25.04
N GLY A 351 -16.25 4.58 -26.24
CA GLY A 351 -17.16 4.51 -27.38
C GLY A 351 -16.99 3.25 -28.25
N HIS A 352 -16.13 2.31 -27.86
CA HIS A 352 -15.77 1.15 -28.68
C HIS A 352 -16.01 -0.19 -27.95
N GLY A 353 -17.12 -0.82 -28.28
CA GLY A 353 -17.55 -2.09 -27.70
C GLY A 353 -18.48 -1.92 -26.51
N ASP A 354 -19.14 -3.01 -26.13
CA ASP A 354 -20.14 -3.04 -25.05
C ASP A 354 -19.54 -3.54 -23.72
N SER A 355 -18.27 -3.97 -23.75
CA SER A 355 -17.57 -4.52 -22.59
C SER A 355 -16.24 -3.83 -22.30
N ASN A 356 -15.85 -3.79 -21.02
CA ASN A 356 -14.53 -3.25 -20.60
C ASN A 356 -13.37 -3.95 -21.33
N ALA A 357 -13.51 -5.24 -21.67
CA ALA A 357 -12.49 -5.99 -22.38
C ALA A 357 -12.29 -5.51 -23.83
N GLU A 358 -13.38 -5.18 -24.53
CA GLU A 358 -13.32 -4.62 -25.89
C GLU A 358 -12.72 -3.21 -25.90
N GLN A 359 -13.13 -2.38 -24.92
CA GLN A 359 -12.59 -1.04 -24.74
C GLN A 359 -11.09 -1.08 -24.42
N ASP A 360 -10.67 -1.94 -23.49
CA ASP A 360 -9.26 -2.15 -23.13
C ASP A 360 -8.45 -2.66 -24.34
N SER A 361 -8.99 -3.61 -25.12
CA SER A 361 -8.33 -4.12 -26.33
C SER A 361 -8.20 -3.04 -27.41
N TRP A 362 -9.21 -2.19 -27.58
CA TRP A 362 -9.15 -1.07 -28.52
C TRP A 362 -8.07 -0.07 -28.09
N PHE A 363 -8.07 0.32 -26.81
CA PHE A 363 -7.10 1.25 -26.26
C PHE A 363 -5.66 0.76 -26.50
N GLU A 364 -5.39 -0.49 -26.15
CA GLU A 364 -4.06 -1.09 -26.29
C GLU A 364 -3.62 -1.17 -27.76
N SER A 365 -4.56 -1.40 -28.70
CA SER A 365 -4.27 -1.47 -30.13
C SER A 365 -3.74 -0.16 -30.74
N ARG A 366 -3.97 0.99 -30.09
CA ARG A 366 -3.59 2.33 -30.59
C ARG A 366 -2.12 2.68 -30.40
N PHE A 367 -1.40 1.95 -29.54
CA PHE A 367 0.01 2.20 -29.29
C PHE A 367 0.89 1.29 -30.14
N ALA A 368 2.08 1.76 -30.47
CA ALA A 368 3.06 0.94 -31.17
C ALA A 368 3.51 -0.24 -30.27
N PRO A 369 3.88 -1.41 -30.86
CA PRO A 369 4.23 -2.59 -30.07
C PRO A 369 5.34 -2.36 -29.03
N TRP A 370 6.36 -1.55 -29.37
CA TRP A 370 7.46 -1.22 -28.45
C TRP A 370 7.00 -0.37 -27.26
N ASP A 371 6.09 0.60 -27.44
CA ASP A 371 5.61 1.43 -26.34
C ASP A 371 4.77 0.64 -25.34
N ARG A 372 4.01 -0.37 -25.80
CA ARG A 372 3.22 -1.26 -24.93
C ARG A 372 4.10 -2.06 -23.98
N VAL A 373 5.27 -2.48 -24.47
CA VAL A 373 6.22 -3.25 -23.66
C VAL A 373 7.24 -2.35 -22.97
N ASP A 374 7.29 -1.04 -23.23
CA ASP A 374 8.26 -0.07 -22.70
C ASP A 374 7.59 1.07 -21.91
N LEU A 375 7.44 2.26 -22.51
CA LEU A 375 6.99 3.51 -21.87
C LEU A 375 5.61 3.42 -21.24
N LEU A 376 4.69 2.66 -21.86
CA LEU A 376 3.28 2.59 -21.44
C LEU A 376 2.96 1.31 -20.70
N LEU A 377 3.97 0.49 -20.36
CA LEU A 377 3.79 -0.80 -19.70
C LEU A 377 2.94 -0.71 -18.41
N ALA A 378 3.09 0.37 -17.64
CA ALA A 378 2.36 0.59 -16.40
C ALA A 378 0.84 0.68 -16.58
N ILE A 379 0.37 1.05 -17.77
CA ILE A 379 -1.05 1.31 -18.05
C ILE A 379 -1.67 0.32 -19.04
N MET A 380 -0.90 -0.68 -19.50
CA MET A 380 -1.42 -1.70 -20.42
C MET A 380 -2.42 -2.61 -19.71
N PRO A 381 -3.66 -2.75 -20.24
CA PRO A 381 -4.62 -3.72 -19.71
C PRO A 381 -4.08 -5.15 -19.66
N SER A 382 -3.34 -5.56 -20.69
CA SER A 382 -2.70 -6.87 -20.76
C SER A 382 -1.63 -7.12 -19.68
N ALA A 383 -1.10 -6.06 -19.06
CA ALA A 383 -0.09 -6.13 -18.00
C ALA A 383 -0.68 -5.99 -16.58
N ARG A 384 -2.01 -5.85 -16.44
CA ARG A 384 -2.66 -5.63 -15.14
C ARG A 384 -2.31 -6.76 -14.15
N GLY A 385 -1.87 -6.39 -12.95
CA GLY A 385 -1.52 -7.33 -11.87
C GLY A 385 -0.07 -7.81 -11.85
N PHE A 386 0.72 -7.60 -12.91
CA PHE A 386 2.16 -7.95 -12.93
C PHE A 386 3.06 -6.88 -13.57
N GLY A 387 2.49 -5.84 -14.18
CA GLY A 387 3.21 -4.76 -14.84
C GLY A 387 4.21 -4.03 -13.94
N TYR A 388 3.92 -3.87 -12.64
CA TYR A 388 4.84 -3.27 -11.67
C TYR A 388 6.18 -4.03 -11.59
N ARG A 389 6.17 -5.37 -11.71
CA ARG A 389 7.37 -6.19 -11.62
C ARG A 389 8.23 -6.01 -12.86
N LEU A 390 7.61 -6.10 -14.04
CA LEU A 390 8.29 -5.89 -15.32
C LEU A 390 8.85 -4.47 -15.44
N LEU A 391 8.08 -3.47 -14.99
CA LEU A 391 8.54 -2.08 -14.93
C LEU A 391 9.72 -1.94 -13.96
N GLY A 392 9.63 -2.52 -12.77
CA GLY A 392 10.71 -2.45 -11.77
C GLY A 392 12.02 -3.08 -12.25
N GLU A 393 11.93 -4.23 -12.94
CA GLU A 393 13.07 -4.90 -13.60
C GLU A 393 13.70 -4.01 -14.68
N ARG A 394 12.88 -3.32 -15.48
CA ARG A 394 13.37 -2.40 -16.51
C ARG A 394 14.02 -1.15 -15.95
N LEU A 395 13.36 -0.50 -15.00
CA LEU A 395 13.89 0.67 -14.31
C LEU A 395 15.24 0.35 -13.66
N THR A 396 15.40 -0.86 -13.12
CA THR A 396 16.68 -1.34 -12.59
C THR A 396 17.78 -1.34 -13.66
N ARG A 397 17.53 -1.91 -14.85
CA ARG A 397 18.50 -1.92 -15.95
C ARG A 397 18.87 -0.51 -16.40
N GLN A 398 17.87 0.35 -16.55
CA GLN A 398 18.09 1.75 -16.96
C GLN A 398 18.90 2.52 -15.91
N PHE A 399 18.56 2.40 -14.62
CA PHE A 399 19.33 3.05 -13.56
C PHE A 399 20.74 2.50 -13.40
N MET A 400 20.96 1.22 -13.70
CA MET A 400 22.30 0.62 -13.72
C MET A 400 23.18 1.20 -14.84
N ALA A 401 22.59 1.58 -15.97
CA ALA A 401 23.30 2.21 -17.09
C ALA A 401 23.56 3.72 -16.89
N LEU A 402 22.91 4.36 -15.91
CA LEU A 402 23.01 5.80 -15.67
C LEU A 402 24.09 6.16 -14.65
N GLY A 403 24.95 7.12 -15.02
CA GLY A 403 25.86 7.78 -14.10
C GLY A 403 25.19 8.97 -13.37
N PRO A 404 25.63 9.33 -12.15
CA PRO A 404 24.99 10.36 -11.32
C PRO A 404 25.02 11.77 -11.93
N GLY A 405 25.98 12.04 -12.84
CA GLY A 405 26.12 13.31 -13.56
C GLY A 405 25.68 13.25 -15.04
N ALA A 406 25.12 12.13 -15.50
CA ALA A 406 24.63 12.02 -16.86
C ALA A 406 23.38 12.90 -17.04
N PRO A 407 23.22 13.57 -18.20
CA PRO A 407 22.02 14.33 -18.49
C PRO A 407 20.79 13.42 -18.47
N LEU A 408 19.63 14.00 -18.18
CA LEU A 408 18.37 13.29 -18.26
C LEU A 408 18.10 12.84 -19.70
N PRO A 409 17.88 11.54 -19.97
CA PRO A 409 17.64 11.03 -21.31
C PRO A 409 16.31 11.52 -21.86
N ASP A 410 16.20 11.64 -23.18
CA ASP A 410 14.92 11.89 -23.83
C ASP A 410 14.12 10.58 -23.88
N LEU A 411 13.09 10.47 -23.03
CA LEU A 411 12.29 9.25 -22.91
C LEU A 411 11.01 9.28 -23.76
N VAL A 412 10.49 10.48 -24.01
CA VAL A 412 9.16 10.70 -24.55
C VAL A 412 9.26 11.36 -25.91
N ALA A 413 9.10 10.57 -26.96
CA ALA A 413 9.15 11.02 -28.35
C ALA A 413 7.77 11.56 -28.79
N PHE A 414 7.36 12.70 -28.24
CA PHE A 414 6.08 13.31 -28.59
C PHE A 414 6.26 14.80 -28.94
N ALA A 415 6.54 15.03 -30.22
CA ALA A 415 6.34 16.27 -30.98
C ALA A 415 6.73 16.00 -32.45
N GLU A 416 6.21 16.76 -33.42
CA GLU A 416 6.78 16.84 -34.79
C GLU A 416 8.14 17.57 -34.78
N THR A 417 8.97 17.33 -33.77
CA THR A 417 10.34 17.83 -33.67
C THR A 417 11.28 16.87 -34.40
N ASP A 418 12.33 17.40 -35.01
CA ASP A 418 13.37 16.61 -35.72
C ASP A 418 14.02 15.50 -34.87
N GLN A 419 13.93 15.58 -33.53
CA GLN A 419 14.54 14.64 -32.58
C GLN A 419 13.67 13.41 -32.22
N ALA A 420 12.36 13.45 -32.47
CA ALA A 420 11.46 12.36 -32.08
C ALA A 420 11.81 11.00 -32.73
N PRO A 421 12.18 10.93 -34.03
CA PRO A 421 12.61 9.68 -34.65
C PRO A 421 13.87 9.07 -34.00
N SER A 422 14.87 9.90 -33.63
CA SER A 422 16.08 9.41 -32.96
C SER A 422 15.77 8.82 -31.59
N THR A 423 14.92 9.46 -30.79
CA THR A 423 14.52 8.96 -29.47
C THR A 423 13.83 7.59 -29.56
N VAL A 424 12.92 7.40 -30.52
CA VAL A 424 12.27 6.09 -30.73
C VAL A 424 13.28 5.02 -31.13
N VAL A 425 14.20 5.34 -32.05
CA VAL A 425 15.23 4.39 -32.49
C VAL A 425 16.17 3.98 -31.34
N GLU A 426 16.56 4.93 -30.48
CA GLU A 426 17.39 4.63 -29.31
C GLU A 426 16.67 3.71 -28.32
N ARG A 427 15.38 3.97 -28.04
CA ARG A 427 14.56 3.10 -27.18
C ARG A 427 14.40 1.70 -27.78
N ILE A 428 14.16 1.59 -29.09
CA ILE A 428 14.07 0.28 -29.76
C ILE A 428 15.40 -0.48 -29.65
N ARG A 429 16.54 0.18 -29.88
CA ARG A 429 17.87 -0.45 -29.74
C ARG A 429 18.14 -0.92 -28.31
N MET A 430 17.70 -0.15 -27.32
CA MET A 430 17.78 -0.55 -25.92
C MET A 430 16.96 -1.82 -25.68
N LEU A 431 15.71 -1.89 -26.15
CA LEU A 431 14.86 -3.08 -26.04
C LEU A 431 15.45 -4.30 -26.77
N GLU A 432 16.04 -4.11 -27.95
CA GLU A 432 16.73 -5.17 -28.69
C GLU A 432 17.94 -5.70 -27.91
N THR A 433 18.72 -4.81 -27.29
CA THR A 433 19.87 -5.17 -26.46
C THR A 433 19.42 -5.96 -25.22
N GLU A 434 18.39 -5.48 -24.53
CA GLU A 434 17.80 -6.17 -23.38
C GLU A 434 17.28 -7.57 -23.74
N ALA A 435 16.58 -7.70 -24.88
CA ALA A 435 16.07 -8.97 -25.37
C ALA A 435 17.18 -9.97 -25.74
N ASP A 436 18.27 -9.49 -26.33
CA ASP A 436 19.46 -10.29 -26.66
C ASP A 436 20.20 -10.74 -25.38
N GLU A 437 20.33 -9.87 -24.38
CA GLU A 437 20.85 -10.23 -23.06
C GLU A 437 19.98 -11.28 -22.36
N ASP A 438 18.65 -11.12 -22.37
CA ASP A 438 17.72 -12.10 -21.80
C ASP A 438 17.81 -13.46 -22.50
N ALA A 439 17.94 -13.45 -23.84
CA ALA A 439 18.15 -14.67 -24.62
C ALA A 439 19.45 -15.38 -24.22
N ARG A 440 20.55 -14.63 -24.00
CA ARG A 440 21.82 -15.18 -23.52
C ARG A 440 21.75 -15.71 -22.09
N ILE A 441 21.09 -14.99 -21.18
CA ILE A 441 20.87 -15.45 -19.80
C ILE A 441 20.13 -16.80 -19.81
N GLU A 442 19.06 -16.90 -20.58
CA GLU A 442 18.28 -18.13 -20.66
C GLU A 442 19.03 -19.25 -21.38
N ALA A 443 19.82 -18.95 -22.40
CA ALA A 443 20.71 -19.93 -23.03
C ALA A 443 21.75 -20.49 -22.03
N LEU A 444 22.37 -19.62 -21.21
CA LEU A 444 23.32 -20.04 -20.17
C LEU A 444 22.65 -20.84 -19.05
N ARG A 445 21.42 -20.47 -18.64
CA ARG A 445 20.63 -21.25 -17.68
C ARG A 445 20.31 -22.65 -18.20
N ARG A 446 19.86 -22.76 -19.47
CA ARG A 446 19.62 -24.05 -20.12
C ARG A 446 20.90 -24.88 -20.27
N ALA A 447 22.01 -24.24 -20.61
CA ALA A 447 23.32 -24.89 -20.68
C ALA A 447 23.72 -25.45 -19.31
N ALA A 448 23.58 -24.65 -18.25
CA ALA A 448 23.86 -25.08 -16.88
C ALA A 448 23.02 -26.28 -16.41
N ALA A 449 21.83 -26.49 -17.00
CA ALA A 449 20.96 -27.61 -16.68
C ALA A 449 21.21 -28.87 -17.52
N THR A 450 21.81 -28.74 -18.72
CA THR A 450 21.86 -29.82 -19.72
C THR A 450 23.27 -30.24 -20.14
N LEU A 451 24.27 -29.37 -20.00
CA LEU A 451 25.64 -29.59 -20.46
C LEU A 451 26.60 -29.95 -19.32
N PRO A 452 27.73 -30.62 -19.62
CA PRO A 452 28.77 -30.88 -18.62
C PRO A 452 29.44 -29.57 -18.14
N ALA A 453 29.94 -29.57 -16.91
CA ALA A 453 30.51 -28.38 -16.25
C ALA A 453 31.64 -27.70 -17.04
N SER A 454 32.43 -28.44 -17.83
CA SER A 454 33.50 -27.89 -18.68
C SER A 454 32.96 -27.01 -19.82
N GLU A 455 31.85 -27.41 -20.44
CA GLU A 455 31.21 -26.66 -21.52
C GLU A 455 30.48 -25.44 -20.98
N VAL A 456 29.81 -25.59 -19.83
CA VAL A 456 29.19 -24.47 -19.11
C VAL A 456 30.25 -23.44 -18.74
N ARG A 457 31.41 -23.87 -18.23
CA ARG A 457 32.55 -22.99 -17.94
C ARG A 457 33.01 -22.23 -19.17
N GLN A 458 33.17 -22.92 -20.30
CA GLN A 458 33.57 -22.28 -21.55
C GLN A 458 32.55 -21.22 -21.99
N ALA A 459 31.25 -21.52 -21.90
CA ALA A 459 30.18 -20.60 -22.25
C ALA A 459 30.17 -19.36 -21.33
N VAL A 460 30.32 -19.54 -20.01
CA VAL A 460 30.40 -18.44 -19.04
C VAL A 460 31.65 -17.59 -19.27
N CYS A 461 32.82 -18.20 -19.51
CA CYS A 461 34.05 -17.46 -19.80
C CYS A 461 33.99 -16.68 -21.12
N ALA A 462 33.22 -17.15 -22.10
CA ALA A 462 33.01 -16.45 -23.37
C ALA A 462 32.06 -15.24 -23.24
N GLU A 463 31.27 -15.15 -22.17
CA GLU A 463 30.37 -14.03 -21.94
C GLU A 463 31.17 -12.74 -21.65
N THR A 464 30.63 -11.62 -22.16
CA THR A 464 31.27 -10.30 -22.09
C THR A 464 30.39 -9.26 -21.39
N SER A 465 29.08 -9.49 -21.28
CA SER A 465 28.19 -8.60 -20.53
C SER A 465 28.27 -8.88 -19.03
N TYR A 466 28.68 -7.86 -18.27
CA TYR A 466 28.63 -7.86 -16.80
C TYR A 466 27.21 -8.14 -16.29
N LEU A 467 26.18 -7.58 -16.94
CA LEU A 467 24.78 -7.79 -16.54
C LEU A 467 24.41 -9.27 -16.65
N VAL A 468 24.69 -9.91 -17.79
CA VAL A 468 24.35 -11.32 -18.04
C VAL A 468 25.00 -12.23 -16.99
N VAL A 469 26.30 -12.05 -16.70
CA VAL A 469 26.99 -12.87 -15.69
C VAL A 469 26.52 -12.56 -14.27
N SER A 470 26.14 -11.32 -13.97
CA SER A 470 25.60 -10.96 -12.64
C SER A 470 24.25 -11.64 -12.38
N GLN A 471 23.37 -11.71 -13.38
CA GLN A 471 22.09 -12.41 -13.30
C GLN A 471 22.28 -13.92 -13.13
N LEU A 472 23.31 -14.49 -13.76
CA LEU A 472 23.66 -15.89 -13.61
C LEU A 472 24.21 -16.18 -12.20
N ALA A 473 25.07 -15.31 -11.66
CA ALA A 473 25.64 -15.45 -10.32
C ALA A 473 24.57 -15.32 -9.21
N ALA A 474 23.59 -14.43 -9.40
CA ALA A 474 22.49 -14.21 -8.47
C ALA A 474 21.40 -15.29 -8.52
N ALA A 475 21.33 -16.11 -9.58
CA ALA A 475 20.26 -17.10 -9.77
C ALA A 475 20.38 -18.29 -8.80
N SER A 476 19.64 -18.23 -7.69
CA SER A 476 19.65 -19.26 -6.63
C SER A 476 19.23 -20.67 -7.09
N ALA A 477 18.50 -20.77 -8.20
CA ALA A 477 18.10 -22.04 -8.81
C ALA A 477 19.26 -22.80 -9.48
N LEU A 478 20.38 -22.14 -9.76
CA LEU A 478 21.54 -22.75 -10.41
C LEU A 478 22.50 -23.41 -9.42
N PRO A 479 23.24 -24.46 -9.85
CA PRO A 479 24.28 -25.07 -9.03
C PRO A 479 25.32 -24.04 -8.55
N LEU A 480 25.78 -24.19 -7.31
CA LEU A 480 26.77 -23.28 -6.70
C LEU A 480 28.05 -23.16 -7.53
N GLU A 481 28.50 -24.26 -8.16
CA GLU A 481 29.69 -24.25 -9.02
C GLU A 481 29.54 -23.30 -10.22
N VAL A 482 28.38 -23.32 -10.89
CA VAL A 482 28.09 -22.44 -12.04
C VAL A 482 28.00 -20.98 -11.58
N ARG A 483 27.34 -20.73 -10.45
CA ARG A 483 27.25 -19.39 -9.87
C ARG A 483 28.61 -18.84 -9.47
N ALA A 484 29.51 -19.68 -8.93
CA ALA A 484 30.87 -19.29 -8.59
C ALA A 484 31.71 -18.98 -9.84
N MET A 485 31.56 -19.75 -10.93
CA MET A 485 32.19 -19.43 -12.22
C MET A 485 31.69 -18.07 -12.74
N ALA A 486 30.38 -17.83 -12.68
CA ALA A 486 29.77 -16.56 -13.08
C ALA A 486 30.25 -15.39 -12.21
N GLY A 487 30.36 -15.57 -10.88
CA GLY A 487 30.90 -14.57 -9.97
C GLY A 487 32.38 -14.24 -10.23
N THR A 488 33.19 -15.24 -10.58
CA THR A 488 34.58 -15.02 -11.00
C THR A 488 34.62 -14.18 -12.27
N ARG A 489 33.82 -14.54 -13.28
CA ARG A 489 33.74 -13.80 -14.54
C ARG A 489 33.20 -12.39 -14.34
N MET A 490 32.23 -12.21 -13.46
CA MET A 490 31.69 -10.91 -13.06
C MET A 490 32.78 -10.00 -12.47
N ARG A 491 33.72 -10.55 -11.69
CA ARG A 491 34.88 -9.80 -11.17
C ARG A 491 35.89 -9.46 -12.26
N GLU A 492 36.11 -10.35 -13.23
CA GLU A 492 37.00 -10.09 -14.39
C GLU A 492 36.47 -9.00 -15.31
N LEU A 493 35.14 -8.92 -15.47
CA LEU A 493 34.44 -7.94 -16.31
C LEU A 493 34.14 -6.62 -15.58
N ALA A 494 34.49 -6.50 -14.30
CA ALA A 494 34.17 -5.31 -13.52
C ALA A 494 35.10 -4.14 -13.89
N ASP A 495 34.52 -3.08 -14.46
CA ASP A 495 35.23 -1.89 -14.95
C ASP A 495 35.15 -0.71 -13.96
N THR A 496 34.30 -0.80 -12.93
CA THR A 496 34.13 0.26 -11.92
C THR A 496 34.28 -0.26 -10.49
N PRO A 497 34.67 0.58 -9.51
CA PRO A 497 34.71 0.19 -8.09
C PRO A 497 33.37 -0.36 -7.58
N ALA A 498 32.25 0.19 -8.08
CA ALA A 498 30.92 -0.31 -7.77
C ALA A 498 30.71 -1.73 -8.34
N GLN A 499 31.11 -2.01 -9.58
CA GLN A 499 31.00 -3.35 -10.14
C GLN A 499 31.88 -4.37 -9.42
N VAL A 500 33.08 -3.98 -8.99
CA VAL A 500 33.98 -4.80 -8.17
C VAL A 500 33.33 -5.14 -6.83
N ALA A 501 32.82 -4.12 -6.12
CA ALA A 501 32.10 -4.33 -4.86
C ALA A 501 30.87 -5.24 -5.04
N GLY A 502 30.12 -5.08 -6.14
CA GLY A 502 28.99 -5.95 -6.48
C GLY A 502 29.40 -7.41 -6.68
N ALA A 503 30.52 -7.67 -7.35
CA ALA A 503 31.04 -9.02 -7.55
C ALA A 503 31.48 -9.65 -6.22
N LEU A 504 32.20 -8.90 -5.38
CA LEU A 504 32.63 -9.32 -4.04
C LEU A 504 31.44 -9.62 -3.11
N ILE A 505 30.41 -8.77 -3.13
CA ILE A 505 29.18 -8.97 -2.36
C ILE A 505 28.43 -10.21 -2.85
N THR A 506 28.42 -10.47 -4.15
CA THR A 506 27.81 -11.67 -4.73
C THR A 506 28.57 -12.93 -4.27
N GLU A 507 29.90 -12.89 -4.23
CA GLU A 507 30.73 -13.98 -3.67
C GLU A 507 30.42 -14.20 -2.18
N LEU A 508 30.42 -13.13 -1.38
CA LEU A 508 30.07 -13.18 0.03
C LEU A 508 28.66 -13.74 0.27
N ALA A 509 27.68 -13.31 -0.53
CA ALA A 509 26.32 -13.82 -0.49
C ALA A 509 26.27 -15.32 -0.79
N MET A 510 26.99 -15.81 -1.80
CA MET A 510 27.08 -17.24 -2.11
C MET A 510 27.65 -18.06 -0.96
N MET A 511 28.66 -17.52 -0.26
CA MET A 511 29.29 -18.18 0.88
C MET A 511 28.38 -18.23 2.11
N LEU A 512 27.62 -17.16 2.38
CA LEU A 512 26.74 -17.07 3.55
C LEU A 512 25.36 -17.72 3.31
N ASP A 513 24.85 -17.70 2.08
CA ASP A 513 23.47 -18.11 1.74
C ASP A 513 23.38 -19.41 0.93
N GLY A 514 24.52 -20.05 0.65
CA GLY A 514 24.57 -21.29 -0.14
C GLY A 514 23.79 -22.46 0.50
N PRO A 515 23.39 -23.49 -0.29
CA PRO A 515 22.59 -24.64 0.18
C PRO A 515 23.29 -25.47 1.27
N ALA A 516 24.61 -25.40 1.36
CA ALA A 516 25.40 -25.80 2.51
C ALA A 516 26.56 -24.83 2.63
N PRO A 517 26.45 -23.74 3.44
CA PRO A 517 27.59 -22.85 3.63
C PRO A 517 28.72 -23.69 4.23
N VAL A 518 29.88 -23.71 3.59
CA VAL A 518 31.07 -24.33 4.18
C VAL A 518 31.44 -23.47 5.38
N ARG A 519 31.49 -24.06 6.57
CA ARG A 519 31.62 -23.33 7.84
C ARG A 519 32.98 -23.51 8.52
N THR A 520 33.95 -23.98 7.77
CA THR A 520 35.30 -24.23 8.26
C THR A 520 36.02 -22.92 8.58
N ASP A 521 37.15 -23.03 9.29
CA ASP A 521 38.02 -21.89 9.58
C ASP A 521 38.52 -21.20 8.29
N GLU A 522 38.72 -21.94 7.19
CA GLU A 522 39.08 -21.34 5.90
C GLU A 522 37.95 -20.48 5.33
N ALA A 523 36.70 -20.97 5.41
CA ALA A 523 35.54 -20.21 4.95
C ALA A 523 35.32 -18.95 5.79
N ARG A 524 35.55 -19.03 7.11
CA ARG A 524 35.56 -17.86 7.99
C ARG A 524 36.63 -16.86 7.56
N ALA A 525 37.89 -17.29 7.40
CA ALA A 525 38.99 -16.42 6.99
C ALA A 525 38.75 -15.77 5.62
N ARG A 526 38.13 -16.49 4.68
CA ARG A 526 37.75 -15.94 3.38
C ARG A 526 36.64 -14.89 3.50
N ASN A 527 35.63 -15.11 4.35
CA ASN A 527 34.59 -14.11 4.62
C ASN A 527 35.18 -12.84 5.26
N ASP A 528 36.12 -12.98 6.21
CA ASP A 528 36.84 -11.85 6.82
C ASP A 528 37.62 -11.06 5.75
N ALA A 529 38.34 -11.76 4.86
CA ALA A 529 39.07 -11.12 3.76
C ALA A 529 38.13 -10.40 2.78
N LEU A 530 37.01 -11.03 2.40
CA LEU A 530 36.01 -10.41 1.52
C LEU A 530 35.42 -9.14 2.14
N LEU A 531 35.08 -9.16 3.44
CA LEU A 531 34.57 -7.98 4.13
C LEU A 531 35.59 -6.83 4.12
N GLN A 532 36.88 -7.11 4.31
CA GLN A 532 37.95 -6.12 4.23
C GLN A 532 38.16 -5.58 2.81
N GLU A 533 38.14 -6.47 1.80
CA GLU A 533 38.23 -6.09 0.38
C GLU A 533 37.06 -5.17 -0.02
N ILE A 534 35.84 -5.50 0.44
CA ILE A 534 34.64 -4.70 0.19
C ILE A 534 34.72 -3.34 0.91
N GLU A 535 35.13 -3.31 2.18
CA GLU A 535 35.27 -2.05 2.94
C GLU A 535 36.35 -1.12 2.37
N ALA A 536 37.37 -1.68 1.71
CA ALA A 536 38.40 -0.92 1.00
C ALA A 536 37.92 -0.37 -0.37
N CYS A 537 36.92 -1.01 -0.99
CA CYS A 537 36.19 -0.39 -2.09
C CYS A 537 35.32 0.71 -1.48
N ASP A 538 35.24 1.90 -2.09
CA ASP A 538 34.37 2.98 -1.59
C ASP A 538 32.89 2.54 -1.64
N THR A 539 32.45 1.89 -0.57
CA THR A 539 31.13 1.25 -0.42
C THR A 539 30.11 2.18 0.21
N ALA A 540 30.46 3.45 0.41
CA ALA A 540 29.56 4.46 0.93
C ALA A 540 28.33 4.70 0.02
N GLY A 541 28.37 4.23 -1.23
CA GLY A 541 27.29 4.30 -2.21
C GLY A 541 26.33 3.10 -2.23
N ILE A 542 26.10 2.55 -3.43
CA ILE A 542 25.00 1.63 -3.76
C ILE A 542 25.03 0.28 -3.03
N TRP A 543 26.19 -0.09 -2.49
CA TRP A 543 26.44 -1.39 -1.88
C TRP A 543 26.43 -1.39 -0.36
N LYS A 544 26.23 -0.22 0.26
CA LYS A 544 26.23 -0.06 1.73
C LYS A 544 25.23 -0.96 2.43
N ALA A 545 23.98 -0.98 1.98
CA ALA A 545 22.93 -1.80 2.60
C ALA A 545 23.22 -3.31 2.48
N PRO A 546 23.51 -3.87 1.27
CA PRO A 546 23.92 -5.26 1.14
C PRO A 546 25.16 -5.64 1.97
N PHE A 547 26.20 -4.79 1.96
CA PHE A 547 27.43 -5.01 2.73
C PHE A 547 27.13 -5.13 4.23
N LEU A 548 26.41 -4.17 4.80
CA LEU A 548 26.05 -4.17 6.21
C LEU A 548 25.18 -5.38 6.58
N ARG A 549 24.22 -5.77 5.72
CA ARG A 549 23.41 -6.99 5.93
C ARG A 549 24.29 -8.25 6.01
N PHE A 550 25.22 -8.44 5.08
CA PHE A 550 26.07 -9.63 5.08
C PHE A 550 27.13 -9.60 6.19
N ARG A 551 27.65 -8.43 6.55
CA ARG A 551 28.52 -8.26 7.72
C ARG A 551 27.77 -8.61 9.01
N ALA A 552 26.51 -8.21 9.14
CA ALA A 552 25.66 -8.58 10.27
C ALA A 552 25.48 -10.10 10.36
N ARG A 553 25.20 -10.77 9.24
CA ARG A 553 25.08 -12.24 9.19
C ARG A 553 26.39 -12.94 9.58
N HIS A 554 27.52 -12.47 9.06
CA HIS A 554 28.83 -12.99 9.47
C HIS A 554 29.06 -12.84 10.99
N ARG A 555 28.72 -11.68 11.57
CA ARG A 555 28.76 -11.45 13.03
C ARG A 555 27.84 -12.39 13.81
N LEU A 556 26.63 -12.69 13.30
CA LEU A 556 25.75 -13.69 13.90
C LEU A 556 26.44 -15.05 13.99
N MET A 557 27.11 -15.50 12.92
CA MET A 557 27.83 -16.78 12.90
C MET A 557 29.00 -16.85 13.90
N LEU A 558 29.49 -15.68 14.34
CA LEU A 558 30.53 -15.51 15.38
C LEU A 558 29.96 -15.26 16.79
N ASN A 559 28.64 -15.41 16.99
CA ASN A 559 27.94 -15.11 18.24
C ASN A 559 27.92 -13.62 18.66
N ASP A 560 28.28 -12.69 17.77
CA ASP A 560 28.19 -11.25 18.01
C ASP A 560 26.81 -10.71 17.61
N PHE A 561 25.81 -10.97 18.46
CA PHE A 561 24.43 -10.58 18.16
C PHE A 561 24.20 -9.06 18.27
N GLU A 562 24.87 -8.38 19.21
CA GLU A 562 24.75 -6.91 19.38
C GLU A 562 25.37 -6.17 18.19
N GLY A 563 26.56 -6.58 17.74
CA GLY A 563 27.19 -6.03 16.55
C GLY A 563 26.39 -6.31 15.27
N ALA A 564 25.77 -7.49 15.17
CA ALA A 564 24.86 -7.81 14.06
C ALA A 564 23.60 -6.93 14.08
N ALA A 565 22.96 -6.76 15.25
CA ALA A 565 21.79 -5.90 15.38
C ALA A 565 22.08 -4.45 14.98
N ALA A 566 23.23 -3.91 15.39
CA ALA A 566 23.68 -2.58 14.98
C ALA A 566 23.86 -2.45 13.46
N ASP A 567 24.51 -3.43 12.83
CA ASP A 567 24.72 -3.45 11.38
C ASP A 567 23.40 -3.59 10.61
N PHE A 568 22.46 -4.42 11.06
CA PHE A 568 21.14 -4.53 10.43
C PHE A 568 20.35 -3.21 10.51
N ARG A 569 20.37 -2.52 11.64
CA ARG A 569 19.72 -1.19 11.75
C ARG A 569 20.38 -0.16 10.83
N ALA A 570 21.71 -0.19 10.72
CA ALA A 570 22.44 0.67 9.79
C ALA A 570 22.16 0.32 8.32
N ALA A 571 22.00 -0.97 8.00
CA ALA A 571 21.61 -1.44 6.67
C ALA A 571 20.20 -0.96 6.31
N LEU A 572 19.25 -1.06 7.25
CA LEU A 572 17.89 -0.57 7.05
C LEU A 572 17.87 0.95 6.84
N GLN A 573 18.69 1.70 7.57
CA GLN A 573 18.85 3.13 7.35
C GLN A 573 19.44 3.44 5.96
N ALA A 574 20.43 2.66 5.50
CA ALA A 574 20.99 2.83 4.16
C ALA A 574 19.94 2.56 3.06
N CYS A 575 18.99 1.64 3.29
CA CYS A 575 17.84 1.44 2.40
C CYS A 575 16.91 2.66 2.29
N HIS A 576 17.01 3.66 3.18
CA HIS A 576 16.22 4.89 3.05
C HIS A 576 16.79 5.86 2.02
N ASP A 577 18.06 5.73 1.62
CA ASP A 577 18.71 6.66 0.71
C ASP A 577 18.47 6.34 -0.77
N ARG A 578 18.21 5.05 -1.07
CA ARG A 578 18.07 4.45 -2.42
C ARG A 578 17.14 3.24 -2.37
N ASN A 579 16.51 2.89 -3.50
CA ASN A 579 15.80 1.61 -3.63
C ASN A 579 16.79 0.48 -3.89
N HIS A 580 16.60 -0.65 -3.19
CA HIS A 580 17.37 -1.90 -3.30
C HIS A 580 16.45 -3.11 -3.52
N GLY A 581 15.35 -2.92 -4.27
CA GLY A 581 14.35 -3.95 -4.50
C GLY A 581 13.85 -4.58 -3.19
N PRO A 582 13.85 -5.92 -3.05
CA PRO A 582 13.29 -6.59 -1.88
C PRO A 582 14.16 -6.50 -0.62
N LEU A 583 15.37 -5.93 -0.72
CA LEU A 583 16.38 -5.95 0.35
C LEU A 583 15.88 -5.29 1.64
N GLN A 584 15.09 -4.21 1.55
CA GLN A 584 14.60 -3.51 2.73
C GLN A 584 13.77 -4.41 3.64
N ALA A 585 12.83 -5.16 3.05
CA ALA A 585 11.98 -6.10 3.78
C ALA A 585 12.82 -7.26 4.36
N ASP A 586 13.80 -7.75 3.60
CA ASP A 586 14.72 -8.79 4.06
C ASP A 586 15.58 -8.34 5.26
N VAL A 587 16.15 -7.14 5.19
CA VAL A 587 16.92 -6.54 6.29
C VAL A 587 16.05 -6.28 7.50
N ALA A 588 14.83 -5.76 7.31
CA ALA A 588 13.88 -5.57 8.40
C ALA A 588 13.53 -6.89 9.09
N LYS A 589 13.35 -7.97 8.32
CA LYS A 589 13.03 -9.32 8.82
C LYS A 589 14.17 -9.88 9.65
N GLU A 590 15.39 -9.78 9.11
CA GLU A 590 16.62 -10.25 9.79
C GLU A 590 16.95 -9.42 11.02
N SER A 591 16.72 -8.11 10.96
CA SER A 591 16.88 -7.21 12.09
C SER A 591 15.89 -7.57 13.20
N LEU A 592 14.60 -7.72 12.87
CA LEU A 592 13.58 -8.08 13.85
C LEU A 592 13.87 -9.46 14.44
N ALA A 593 14.18 -10.45 13.61
CA ALA A 593 14.59 -11.80 14.03
C ALA A 593 15.75 -11.78 15.03
N THR A 594 16.77 -10.95 14.77
CA THR A 594 17.93 -10.80 15.65
C THR A 594 17.56 -10.14 16.98
N GLU A 595 16.85 -9.01 16.96
CA GLU A 595 16.39 -8.33 18.19
C GLU A 595 15.53 -9.24 19.06
N VAL A 596 14.62 -9.95 18.42
CA VAL A 596 13.68 -10.87 19.04
C VAL A 596 14.42 -12.05 19.69
N ALA A 597 15.37 -12.66 18.99
CA ALA A 597 16.20 -13.74 19.56
C ALA A 597 17.10 -13.27 20.72
N MET A 598 17.57 -12.02 20.68
CA MET A 598 18.43 -11.45 21.72
C MET A 598 17.66 -11.05 22.99
N ARG A 599 16.52 -10.38 22.82
CA ARG A 599 15.84 -9.62 23.87
C ARG A 599 14.44 -10.14 24.19
N GLY A 600 13.94 -11.11 23.41
CA GLY A 600 12.54 -11.54 23.43
C GLY A 600 11.61 -10.48 22.83
N LEU A 601 10.31 -10.65 23.05
CA LEU A 601 9.30 -9.71 22.58
C LEU A 601 9.42 -8.36 23.33
N ASP A 602 9.71 -7.27 22.62
CA ASP A 602 9.66 -5.90 23.14
C ASP A 602 9.10 -4.95 22.07
N ARG A 603 7.79 -4.74 22.12
CA ARG A 603 7.08 -3.90 21.15
C ARG A 603 7.66 -2.48 21.08
N LYS A 604 8.14 -1.90 22.18
CA LYS A 604 8.60 -0.50 22.16
C LYS A 604 9.83 -0.30 21.27
N SER A 605 10.77 -1.23 21.28
CA SER A 605 11.99 -1.15 20.46
C SER A 605 11.82 -1.79 19.08
N GLN A 606 10.92 -2.76 18.94
CA GLN A 606 10.78 -3.58 17.73
C GLN A 606 9.66 -3.13 16.78
N ASP A 607 8.71 -2.32 17.23
CA ASP A 607 7.56 -1.88 16.40
C ASP A 607 8.02 -1.14 15.13
N TYR A 608 9.10 -0.37 15.20
CA TYR A 608 9.70 0.26 14.02
C TYR A 608 10.09 -0.76 12.94
N LEU A 609 10.75 -1.86 13.32
CA LEU A 609 11.17 -2.90 12.37
C LEU A 609 9.96 -3.65 11.79
N TYR A 610 8.97 -3.92 12.64
CA TYR A 610 7.71 -4.56 12.24
C TYR A 610 6.95 -3.75 11.17
N ARG A 611 6.93 -2.43 11.25
CA ARG A 611 6.26 -1.57 10.25
C ARG A 611 6.83 -1.72 8.83
N HIS A 612 8.09 -2.13 8.68
CA HIS A 612 8.71 -2.41 7.38
C HIS A 612 8.38 -3.83 6.85
N LEU A 613 7.70 -4.66 7.64
CA LEU A 613 7.35 -6.06 7.29
C LEU A 613 5.87 -6.27 6.99
N VAL A 614 5.05 -5.27 7.30
CA VAL A 614 3.61 -5.33 7.08
C VAL A 614 3.20 -4.35 5.99
N PRO A 615 2.07 -4.60 5.31
CA PRO A 615 1.47 -3.61 4.45
C PRO A 615 1.29 -2.28 5.21
N PRO A 616 1.45 -1.13 4.52
CA PRO A 616 1.14 0.17 5.11
C PRO A 616 -0.26 0.20 5.70
N ALA A 617 -0.48 1.09 6.67
CA ALA A 617 -1.76 1.12 7.40
C ALA A 617 -2.99 1.49 6.54
N TRP A 618 -2.76 2.08 5.36
CA TRP A 618 -3.78 2.43 4.37
C TRP A 618 -3.95 1.35 3.27
N ALA A 619 -3.10 0.32 3.24
CA ALA A 619 -3.16 -0.73 2.23
C ALA A 619 -4.27 -1.74 2.52
N SER A 620 -4.68 -2.49 1.49
CA SER A 620 -5.70 -3.53 1.62
C SER A 620 -5.20 -4.73 2.44
N GLY A 621 -6.13 -5.34 3.20
CA GLY A 621 -5.88 -6.54 3.99
C GLY A 621 -5.42 -6.29 5.43
N ARG A 622 -5.69 -7.25 6.32
CA ARG A 622 -5.22 -7.17 7.72
C ARG A 622 -3.76 -7.61 7.80
N PRO A 623 -2.85 -6.77 8.33
CA PRO A 623 -1.47 -7.19 8.55
C PRO A 623 -1.43 -8.33 9.56
N ARG A 624 -0.41 -9.21 9.45
CA ARG A 624 -0.11 -10.16 10.53
C ARG A 624 0.15 -9.38 11.80
N SER A 625 -0.30 -9.89 12.94
CA SER A 625 -0.03 -9.27 14.23
C SER A 625 1.49 -9.12 14.47
N PHE A 626 1.87 -8.15 15.30
CA PHE A 626 3.25 -7.98 15.72
C PHE A 626 3.77 -9.27 16.35
N GLU A 627 2.94 -9.89 17.18
CA GLU A 627 3.19 -11.12 17.90
C GLU A 627 3.42 -12.31 16.96
N ASP A 628 2.56 -12.52 15.96
CA ASP A 628 2.73 -13.59 14.97
C ASP A 628 3.97 -13.37 14.09
N THR A 629 4.26 -12.11 13.76
CA THR A 629 5.45 -11.74 12.99
C THR A 629 6.72 -12.00 13.79
N ALA A 630 6.73 -11.67 15.09
CA ALA A 630 7.85 -11.94 15.98
C ALA A 630 8.12 -13.45 16.14
N VAL A 631 7.07 -14.26 16.28
CA VAL A 631 7.19 -15.73 16.32
C VAL A 631 7.79 -16.28 15.03
N PHE A 632 7.26 -15.84 13.88
CA PHE A 632 7.83 -16.20 12.59
C PHE A 632 9.30 -15.79 12.47
N CYS A 633 9.66 -14.60 12.96
CA CYS A 633 11.03 -14.09 12.93
C CYS A 633 11.96 -14.88 13.85
N GLU A 634 11.51 -15.35 15.02
CA GLU A 634 12.30 -16.22 15.88
C GLU A 634 12.53 -17.60 15.26
N ASP A 635 11.48 -18.22 14.69
CA ASP A 635 11.61 -19.50 13.99
C ASP A 635 12.57 -19.38 12.81
N PHE A 636 12.45 -18.27 12.06
CA PHE A 636 13.39 -17.92 11.00
C PHE A 636 14.81 -17.71 11.54
N PHE A 637 14.99 -17.04 12.68
CA PHE A 637 16.29 -16.81 13.29
C PHE A 637 17.00 -18.12 13.58
N TRP A 638 16.38 -18.99 14.39
CA TRP A 638 17.00 -20.23 14.85
C TRP A 638 17.06 -21.32 13.77
N GLY A 639 16.06 -21.37 12.88
CA GLY A 639 15.99 -22.40 11.84
C GLY A 639 16.79 -22.06 10.59
N THR A 640 16.93 -20.77 10.26
CA THR A 640 17.47 -20.33 8.97
C THR A 640 18.65 -19.37 9.09
N LEU A 641 18.52 -18.28 9.86
CA LEU A 641 19.48 -17.18 9.87
C LEU A 641 20.75 -17.47 10.70
N TYR A 642 20.61 -17.95 11.93
CA TYR A 642 21.72 -18.18 12.84
C TYR A 642 22.31 -19.57 12.67
N LYS A 643 23.55 -19.60 12.19
CA LYS A 643 24.26 -20.80 11.74
C LYS A 643 25.76 -20.65 12.06
N PRO A 644 26.21 -20.98 13.28
CA PRO A 644 27.58 -20.69 13.71
C PRO A 644 28.63 -21.43 12.88
N TYR A 645 29.83 -20.85 12.81
CA TYR A 645 31.01 -21.48 12.20
C TYR A 645 31.46 -22.71 13.00
N ASP A 646 32.21 -23.60 12.37
CA ASP A 646 32.85 -24.73 13.04
C ASP A 646 33.77 -24.20 14.15
N GLY A 647 33.75 -24.85 15.32
CA GLY A 647 34.52 -24.41 16.49
C GLY A 647 33.93 -23.20 17.24
N VAL A 648 32.86 -22.57 16.75
CA VAL A 648 32.09 -21.59 17.52
C VAL A 648 30.98 -22.31 18.29
N ASP A 649 31.02 -22.22 19.62
CA ASP A 649 29.99 -22.81 20.47
C ASP A 649 28.60 -22.27 20.09
N PRO A 650 27.68 -23.12 19.60
CA PRO A 650 26.37 -22.64 19.19
C PRO A 650 25.65 -22.00 20.37
N ARG A 651 25.30 -20.73 20.22
CA ARG A 651 24.23 -20.09 20.97
C ARG A 651 22.92 -20.70 20.50
N SER A 652 22.62 -21.88 21.02
CA SER A 652 21.26 -22.39 21.06
C SER A 652 21.01 -22.71 22.53
N GLY A 653 19.76 -22.71 22.97
CA GLY A 653 19.48 -23.09 24.35
C GLY A 653 20.03 -24.49 24.63
N GLN A 654 21.17 -24.64 25.31
CA GLN A 654 21.43 -25.85 26.11
C GLN A 654 20.20 -26.12 27.00
N PHE A 655 19.57 -25.03 27.47
CA PHE A 655 18.24 -25.00 28.04
C PHE A 655 17.16 -25.61 27.14
N ALA A 656 17.11 -25.34 25.83
CA ALA A 656 16.10 -25.87 24.90
C ALA A 656 16.25 -27.38 24.59
N ALA A 657 17.48 -27.92 24.51
CA ALA A 657 17.70 -29.36 24.35
C ALA A 657 17.37 -30.14 25.64
N GLU A 658 17.80 -29.62 26.80
CA GLU A 658 17.43 -30.14 28.12
C GLU A 658 15.91 -30.00 28.36
N LEU A 659 15.30 -28.88 28.01
CA LEU A 659 13.85 -28.69 28.05
C LEU A 659 13.12 -29.65 27.13
N LYS A 660 13.62 -29.86 25.90
CA LYS A 660 12.99 -30.76 24.94
C LYS A 660 12.96 -32.18 25.50
N ASP A 661 14.02 -32.63 26.16
CA ASP A 661 14.04 -33.91 26.85
C ASP A 661 13.10 -33.91 28.08
N LEU A 662 13.10 -32.87 28.92
CA LEU A 662 12.20 -32.75 30.07
C LEU A 662 10.72 -32.74 29.67
N VAL A 663 10.34 -31.93 28.68
CA VAL A 663 8.98 -31.83 28.13
C VAL A 663 8.59 -33.14 27.42
N SER A 664 9.49 -33.76 26.65
CA SER A 664 9.19 -35.05 26.01
C SER A 664 8.95 -36.15 27.05
N ARG A 665 9.71 -36.15 28.15
CA ARG A 665 9.51 -37.08 29.28
C ARG A 665 8.20 -36.81 30.01
N SER A 666 7.83 -35.55 30.24
CA SER A 666 6.55 -35.22 30.86
C SER A 666 5.38 -35.67 29.98
N VAL A 667 5.44 -35.45 28.66
CA VAL A 667 4.40 -35.89 27.71
C VAL A 667 4.26 -37.41 27.70
N LYS A 668 5.36 -38.18 27.81
CA LYS A 668 5.29 -39.65 27.95
C LYS A 668 4.57 -40.06 29.24
N LEU A 669 4.91 -39.45 30.38
CA LEU A 669 4.25 -39.72 31.66
C LEU A 669 2.74 -39.38 31.64
N ILE A 670 2.37 -38.30 30.94
CA ILE A 670 0.97 -37.92 30.72
C ILE A 670 0.27 -38.97 29.85
N HIS A 671 0.91 -39.43 28.77
CA HIS A 671 0.35 -40.47 27.90
C HIS A 671 0.14 -41.79 28.63
N ASP A 672 1.00 -42.13 29.60
CA ASP A 672 0.89 -43.35 30.40
C ASP A 672 -0.17 -43.24 31.54
N ASP A 673 -0.85 -42.08 31.69
CA ASP A 673 -1.86 -41.75 32.72
C ASP A 673 -1.38 -41.95 34.18
N ASP A 674 -0.07 -41.89 34.43
CA ASP A 674 0.53 -42.05 35.77
C ASP A 674 0.73 -40.70 36.48
N MET A 675 -0.39 -40.14 36.99
CA MET A 675 -0.40 -38.81 37.63
C MET A 675 0.43 -38.74 38.92
N ARG A 676 0.60 -39.85 39.65
CA ARG A 676 1.43 -39.87 40.87
C ARG A 676 2.90 -39.74 40.54
N ARG A 677 3.37 -40.47 39.52
CA ARG A 677 4.74 -40.38 39.04
C ARG A 677 5.01 -39.05 38.36
N LEU A 678 4.05 -38.52 37.60
CA LEU A 678 4.12 -37.17 37.03
C LEU A 678 4.28 -36.11 38.12
N GLY A 679 3.46 -36.13 39.17
CA GLY A 679 3.57 -35.19 40.29
C GLY A 679 4.92 -35.26 41.00
N SER A 680 5.41 -36.47 41.27
CA SER A 680 6.75 -36.68 41.86
C SER A 680 7.87 -36.14 40.97
N TRP A 681 7.74 -36.35 39.65
CA TRP A 681 8.71 -35.87 38.67
C TRP A 681 8.71 -34.33 38.55
N LEU A 682 7.53 -33.70 38.56
CA LEU A 682 7.38 -32.24 38.53
C LEU A 682 8.07 -31.58 39.74
N LEU A 683 7.87 -32.13 40.94
CA LEU A 683 8.51 -31.65 42.16
C LEU A 683 10.04 -31.84 42.13
N GLN A 684 10.52 -32.96 41.60
CA GLN A 684 11.97 -33.22 41.47
C GLN A 684 12.66 -32.20 40.56
N HIS A 685 11.97 -31.73 39.51
CA HIS A 685 12.51 -30.80 38.52
C HIS A 685 12.01 -29.36 38.71
N GLU A 686 11.42 -29.04 39.87
CA GLU A 686 10.72 -27.79 40.16
C GLU A 686 11.56 -26.55 39.90
N LYS A 687 12.83 -26.53 40.33
CA LYS A 687 13.70 -25.35 40.13
C LYS A 687 13.94 -25.02 38.67
N THR A 688 14.01 -26.03 37.81
CA THR A 688 14.20 -25.88 36.37
C THR A 688 12.87 -25.53 35.69
N LEU A 689 11.80 -26.23 36.08
CA LEU A 689 10.47 -26.09 35.48
C LEU A 689 9.74 -24.80 35.87
N ARG A 690 9.85 -24.32 37.11
CA ARG A 690 9.31 -23.00 37.52
C ARG A 690 10.11 -21.84 36.91
N ARG A 691 11.38 -22.06 36.59
CA ARG A 691 12.23 -21.10 35.86
C ARG A 691 12.02 -21.17 34.35
N LEU A 692 11.10 -22.00 33.83
CA LEU A 692 10.54 -21.82 32.49
C LEU A 692 9.77 -20.50 32.43
N LYS A 693 10.50 -19.39 32.40
CA LYS A 693 10.22 -18.35 31.43
C LYS A 693 11.06 -18.75 30.24
N VAL A 694 10.51 -19.58 29.37
CA VAL A 694 11.21 -19.90 28.13
C VAL A 694 11.54 -18.54 27.54
N LYS A 695 12.82 -18.22 27.32
CA LYS A 695 13.24 -17.02 26.57
C LYS A 695 12.90 -17.20 25.08
N ASP A 696 11.77 -17.82 24.82
CA ASP A 696 11.09 -18.00 23.55
C ASP A 696 10.13 -16.82 23.43
N VAL A 697 9.98 -16.28 22.23
CA VAL A 697 9.06 -15.16 21.94
C VAL A 697 7.69 -15.44 22.47
N ARG A 698 7.26 -16.71 22.41
CA ARG A 698 5.94 -17.17 22.83
C ARG A 698 5.68 -17.00 24.31
N ARG A 699 6.73 -16.85 25.14
CA ARG A 699 6.67 -16.68 26.60
C ARG A 699 5.83 -17.75 27.32
N ASP A 700 5.70 -18.94 26.73
CA ASP A 700 4.83 -19.99 27.27
C ASP A 700 5.35 -20.49 28.62
N SER A 701 4.45 -20.50 29.61
CA SER A 701 4.62 -21.33 30.80
C SER A 701 4.41 -22.80 30.45
N LEU A 702 4.83 -23.72 31.33
CA LEU A 702 4.60 -25.15 31.11
C LEU A 702 3.10 -25.47 30.99
N LEU A 703 2.27 -24.78 31.78
CA LEU A 703 0.82 -24.86 31.71
C LEU A 703 0.29 -24.44 30.32
N LEU A 704 0.69 -23.27 29.82
CA LEU A 704 0.28 -22.76 28.51
C LEU A 704 0.71 -23.71 27.38
N LEU A 705 1.92 -24.27 27.48
CA LEU A 705 2.43 -25.25 26.52
C LEU A 705 1.56 -26.53 26.47
N TRP A 706 1.19 -27.08 27.63
CA TRP A 706 0.33 -28.27 27.70
C TRP A 706 -1.09 -27.97 27.23
N MET A 707 -1.63 -26.79 27.53
CA MET A 707 -2.94 -26.36 27.03
C MET A 707 -2.94 -26.22 25.50
N LYS A 708 -1.91 -25.60 24.91
CA LYS A 708 -1.77 -25.51 23.44
C LYS A 708 -1.62 -26.88 22.77
N GLN A 709 -0.90 -27.82 23.41
CA GLN A 709 -0.84 -29.21 22.93
C GLN A 709 -2.21 -29.90 23.00
N LEU A 710 -2.96 -29.72 24.08
CA LEU A 710 -4.34 -30.23 24.20
C LEU A 710 -5.22 -29.66 23.09
N THR A 711 -5.15 -28.35 22.83
CA THR A 711 -5.87 -27.69 21.72
C THR A 711 -5.57 -28.35 20.37
N ALA A 712 -4.29 -28.63 20.09
CA ALA A 712 -3.89 -29.25 18.83
C ALA A 712 -4.43 -30.69 18.69
N LEU A 713 -4.38 -31.48 19.78
CA LEU A 713 -4.95 -32.84 19.82
C LEU A 713 -6.47 -32.82 19.61
N ASP A 714 -7.19 -31.93 20.27
CA ASP A 714 -8.64 -31.80 20.15
C ASP A 714 -9.06 -31.33 18.74
N LYS A 715 -8.28 -30.44 18.10
CA LYS A 715 -8.49 -30.06 16.69
C LYS A 715 -8.26 -31.23 15.74
N MET A 716 -7.21 -32.02 15.93
CA MET A 716 -6.96 -33.23 15.14
C MET A 716 -8.09 -34.25 15.29
N ALA A 717 -8.65 -34.41 16.50
CA ALA A 717 -9.77 -35.30 16.76
C ALA A 717 -11.06 -34.90 16.02
N ARG A 718 -11.24 -33.59 15.75
CA ARG A 718 -12.44 -33.00 15.14
C ARG A 718 -12.38 -32.90 13.60
N MET A 719 -11.26 -33.23 12.95
CA MET A 719 -11.15 -33.20 11.48
C MET A 719 -11.94 -34.34 10.82
N PRO A 720 -12.70 -34.07 9.73
CA PRO A 720 -13.39 -35.12 8.97
C PRO A 720 -12.38 -36.05 8.27
N VAL A 721 -12.67 -37.35 8.28
CA VAL A 721 -11.85 -38.38 7.62
C VAL A 721 -12.07 -38.28 6.11
N ILE A 722 -11.17 -37.62 5.38
CA ILE A 722 -11.27 -37.49 3.91
C ILE A 722 -10.39 -38.52 3.18
N LEU A 723 -9.43 -39.16 3.86
CA LEU A 723 -8.64 -40.26 3.31
C LEU A 723 -8.64 -41.43 4.31
N GLY A 724 -9.35 -42.51 3.94
CA GLY A 724 -9.42 -43.72 4.75
C GLY A 724 -8.02 -44.28 5.03
N GLY A 725 -7.69 -44.46 6.30
CA GLY A 725 -6.53 -45.28 6.69
C GLY A 725 -5.82 -44.94 8.00
N LEU A 726 -5.93 -43.72 8.54
CA LEU A 726 -5.16 -43.36 9.75
C LEU A 726 -6.04 -42.72 10.83
N ARG A 727 -6.79 -43.55 11.56
CA ARG A 727 -6.93 -43.30 13.00
C ARG A 727 -5.66 -43.86 13.67
N PRO A 728 -4.88 -43.06 14.41
CA PRO A 728 -4.00 -43.64 15.42
C PRO A 728 -4.85 -44.55 16.30
N GLY A 729 -4.51 -45.84 16.40
CA GLY A 729 -5.28 -46.85 17.15
C GLY A 729 -5.26 -46.67 18.68
N ARG A 730 -4.89 -45.50 19.20
CA ARG A 730 -4.92 -45.15 20.63
C ARG A 730 -5.87 -43.96 20.80
N GLU A 731 -6.73 -44.01 21.83
CA GLU A 731 -7.45 -42.82 22.30
C GLU A 731 -6.44 -41.67 22.47
N LEU A 732 -6.74 -40.52 21.88
CA LEU A 732 -5.91 -39.33 22.05
C LEU A 732 -5.85 -39.00 23.55
N PRO A 733 -4.69 -38.67 24.12
CA PRO A 733 -4.48 -38.56 25.57
C PRO A 733 -5.13 -37.32 26.21
N GLY A 734 -6.20 -36.76 25.62
CA GLY A 734 -6.84 -35.53 26.06
C GLY A 734 -7.34 -35.58 27.50
N ALA A 735 -7.90 -36.71 27.94
CA ALA A 735 -8.33 -36.89 29.33
C ALA A 735 -7.14 -36.88 30.31
N ALA A 736 -6.05 -37.58 29.97
CA ALA A 736 -4.84 -37.60 30.79
C ALA A 736 -4.14 -36.22 30.81
N MET A 737 -4.14 -35.50 29.69
CA MET A 737 -3.62 -34.14 29.60
C MET A 737 -4.45 -33.16 30.46
N ARG A 738 -5.78 -33.26 30.48
CA ARG A 738 -6.64 -32.48 31.40
C ARG A 738 -6.33 -32.76 32.88
N LYS A 739 -6.11 -34.03 33.25
CA LYS A 739 -5.65 -34.40 34.61
C LYS A 739 -4.29 -33.81 34.93
N ALA A 740 -3.35 -33.84 33.98
CA ALA A 740 -2.02 -33.26 34.14
C ALA A 740 -2.05 -31.74 34.31
N ILE A 741 -2.88 -31.05 33.53
CA ILE A 741 -3.14 -29.61 33.64
C ILE A 741 -3.72 -29.27 35.03
N ARG A 742 -4.70 -30.04 35.52
CA ARG A 742 -5.24 -29.89 36.89
C ARG A 742 -4.15 -30.05 37.95
N LEU A 743 -3.40 -31.14 37.88
CA LEU A 743 -2.30 -31.40 38.81
C LEU A 743 -1.26 -30.27 38.81
N LEU A 744 -0.91 -29.75 37.63
CA LEU A 744 0.04 -28.65 37.50
C LEU A 744 -0.50 -27.35 38.10
N ALA A 745 -1.78 -27.04 37.85
CA ALA A 745 -2.44 -25.86 38.41
C ALA A 745 -2.56 -25.93 39.95
N GLU A 746 -2.77 -27.13 40.51
CA GLU A 746 -2.77 -27.36 41.97
C GLU A 746 -1.38 -27.22 42.58
N LEU A 747 -0.35 -27.79 41.94
CA LEU A 747 1.02 -27.73 42.44
C LEU A 747 1.64 -26.33 42.31
N TRP A 748 1.40 -25.66 41.19
CA TRP A 748 1.95 -24.35 40.83
C TRP A 748 0.87 -23.34 40.40
N PRO A 749 0.02 -22.85 41.33
CA PRO A 749 -1.09 -21.96 41.04
C PRO A 749 -0.68 -20.65 40.36
N GLU A 750 0.56 -20.19 40.55
CA GLU A 750 1.06 -18.99 39.90
C GLU A 750 1.06 -19.10 38.36
N GLN A 751 1.09 -20.30 37.79
CA GLN A 751 1.07 -20.48 36.33
C GLN A 751 -0.29 -20.15 35.72
N VAL A 752 -1.37 -20.25 36.49
CA VAL A 752 -2.74 -19.94 36.02
C VAL A 752 -2.90 -18.46 35.66
N ARG A 753 -2.09 -17.58 36.27
CA ARG A 753 -2.06 -16.13 36.02
C ARG A 753 -1.00 -15.70 35.02
N THR A 754 -0.31 -16.65 34.39
CA THR A 754 0.63 -16.34 33.31
C THR A 754 -0.13 -16.03 32.03
N PHE A 755 0.55 -15.45 31.05
CA PHE A 755 0.02 -15.19 29.73
C PHE A 755 1.10 -15.44 28.70
N ASP A 756 0.68 -15.80 27.50
CA ASP A 756 1.60 -16.00 26.38
C ASP A 756 1.98 -14.66 25.71
N PHE A 757 2.74 -14.73 24.63
CA PHE A 757 3.16 -13.58 23.83
C PHE A 757 2.02 -12.74 23.24
N LYS A 758 0.85 -13.34 23.03
CA LYS A 758 -0.39 -12.68 22.64
C LYS A 758 -1.19 -12.16 23.82
N GLN A 759 -0.60 -12.18 25.02
CA GLN A 759 -1.28 -11.84 26.27
C GLN A 759 -2.49 -12.76 26.56
N GLN A 760 -2.54 -13.96 25.96
CA GLN A 760 -3.61 -14.90 26.23
C GLN A 760 -3.36 -15.63 27.55
N THR A 761 -4.34 -15.59 28.45
CA THR A 761 -4.29 -16.33 29.71
C THR A 761 -4.70 -17.80 29.50
N PRO A 762 -4.33 -18.71 30.41
CA PRO A 762 -4.86 -20.08 30.46
C PRO A 762 -6.38 -20.12 30.33
N LEU A 763 -7.10 -19.25 31.06
CA LEU A 763 -8.55 -19.16 31.01
C LEU A 763 -9.06 -18.82 29.60
N MET A 764 -8.44 -17.87 28.91
CA MET A 764 -8.82 -17.53 27.52
C MET A 764 -8.62 -18.71 26.57
N ILE A 765 -7.54 -19.48 26.71
CA ILE A 765 -7.29 -20.65 25.85
C ILE A 765 -8.33 -21.75 26.11
N ALA A 766 -8.66 -22.02 27.37
CA ALA A 766 -9.72 -22.97 27.73
C ALA A 766 -11.08 -22.54 27.16
N ALA A 767 -11.40 -21.25 27.29
CA ALA A 767 -12.63 -20.66 26.80
C ALA A 767 -12.74 -20.66 25.26
N ASP A 768 -11.69 -20.27 24.52
CA ASP A 768 -11.66 -20.28 23.04
C ASP A 768 -11.76 -21.70 22.45
N ASN A 769 -11.31 -22.71 23.20
CA ASN A 769 -11.49 -24.12 22.84
C ASN A 769 -12.89 -24.67 23.13
N GLY A 770 -13.67 -23.94 23.93
CA GLY A 770 -14.97 -24.38 24.44
C GLY A 770 -14.87 -25.53 25.44
N ASP A 771 -13.83 -25.55 26.30
CA ASP A 771 -13.60 -26.59 27.32
C ASP A 771 -14.17 -26.14 28.68
N PRO A 772 -15.40 -26.54 29.05
CA PRO A 772 -16.03 -26.08 30.29
C PRO A 772 -15.31 -26.62 31.54
N ASP A 773 -14.74 -27.82 31.47
CA ASP A 773 -14.06 -28.45 32.61
C ASP A 773 -12.78 -27.70 33.01
N LEU A 774 -12.00 -27.26 32.02
CA LEU A 774 -10.83 -26.42 32.27
C LEU A 774 -11.23 -24.98 32.58
N THR A 775 -12.31 -24.48 31.99
CA THR A 775 -12.84 -23.13 32.30
C THR A 775 -13.27 -23.04 33.76
N GLU A 776 -14.02 -24.03 34.27
CA GLU A 776 -14.46 -24.11 35.66
C GLU A 776 -13.27 -24.15 36.64
N LEU A 777 -12.22 -24.93 36.32
CA LEU A 777 -11.00 -24.97 37.10
C LEU A 777 -10.29 -23.62 37.18
N LEU A 778 -10.18 -22.92 36.04
CA LEU A 778 -9.31 -21.76 35.90
C LEU A 778 -10.00 -20.46 36.26
N VAL A 779 -11.34 -20.36 36.13
CA VAL A 779 -12.08 -19.10 36.27
C VAL A 779 -11.91 -18.49 37.66
N GLY A 780 -11.99 -19.30 38.72
CA GLY A 780 -11.82 -18.83 40.11
C GLY A 780 -10.37 -18.51 40.50
N LEU A 781 -9.39 -18.83 39.66
CA LEU A 781 -7.96 -18.66 39.92
C LEU A 781 -7.31 -17.57 39.05
N SER A 782 -8.02 -17.11 38.03
CA SER A 782 -7.54 -16.20 36.97
C SER A 782 -8.12 -14.80 37.12
N ASP A 783 -7.50 -13.84 36.42
CA ASP A 783 -8.12 -12.55 36.13
C ASP A 783 -9.03 -12.72 34.91
N VAL A 784 -10.35 -12.62 35.10
CA VAL A 784 -11.36 -12.79 34.04
C VAL A 784 -11.42 -11.61 33.07
N ASP A 785 -10.92 -10.45 33.49
CA ASP A 785 -10.97 -9.17 32.77
C ASP A 785 -9.65 -8.82 32.05
N ALA A 786 -8.63 -9.66 32.20
CA ALA A 786 -7.42 -9.56 31.41
C ALA A 786 -7.78 -9.50 29.91
N GLN A 787 -7.05 -8.69 29.15
CA GLN A 787 -7.26 -8.52 27.71
C GLN A 787 -6.05 -9.05 26.93
N ASP A 788 -6.30 -9.82 25.89
CA ASP A 788 -5.26 -10.26 24.96
C ASP A 788 -4.77 -9.10 24.07
N TYR A 789 -3.80 -9.36 23.19
CA TYR A 789 -3.20 -8.36 22.30
C TYR A 789 -4.18 -7.65 21.34
N ILE A 790 -5.40 -8.20 21.13
CA ILE A 790 -6.48 -7.58 20.34
C ILE A 790 -7.64 -7.12 21.23
N GLY A 791 -7.43 -7.04 22.55
CA GLY A 791 -8.41 -6.55 23.51
C GLY A 791 -9.46 -7.58 23.93
N ARG A 792 -9.36 -8.86 23.55
CA ARG A 792 -10.36 -9.87 23.93
C ARG A 792 -10.16 -10.31 25.37
N THR A 793 -11.26 -10.41 26.11
CA THR A 793 -11.31 -11.05 27.44
C THR A 793 -11.63 -12.55 27.35
N ALA A 794 -11.61 -13.25 28.49
CA ALA A 794 -12.06 -14.64 28.57
C ALA A 794 -13.51 -14.82 28.07
N LEU A 795 -14.38 -13.83 28.32
CA LEU A 795 -15.77 -13.86 27.85
C LEU A 795 -15.86 -13.80 26.33
N HIS A 796 -15.08 -12.93 25.68
CA HIS A 796 -14.97 -12.89 24.21
C HIS A 796 -14.48 -14.22 23.63
N ALA A 797 -13.51 -14.84 24.30
CA ALA A 797 -12.97 -16.15 23.91
C ALA A 797 -14.02 -17.26 24.04
N ALA A 798 -14.80 -17.30 25.13
CA ALA A 798 -15.86 -18.31 25.33
C ALA A 798 -16.96 -18.23 24.25
N VAL A 799 -17.33 -17.00 23.88
CA VAL A 799 -18.26 -16.75 22.76
C VAL A 799 -17.66 -17.25 21.45
N SER A 800 -16.41 -16.90 21.16
CA SER A 800 -15.69 -17.33 19.94
C SER A 800 -15.51 -18.85 19.86
N GLY A 801 -15.38 -19.52 21.01
CA GLY A 801 -15.30 -20.97 21.14
C GLY A 801 -16.65 -21.69 21.01
N GLY A 802 -17.75 -20.96 20.98
CA GLY A 802 -19.11 -21.50 20.78
C GLY A 802 -19.66 -22.30 21.96
N SER A 803 -19.11 -22.13 23.17
CA SER A 803 -19.51 -22.91 24.34
C SER A 803 -20.32 -22.07 25.34
N SER A 804 -21.65 -22.22 25.30
CA SER A 804 -22.55 -21.51 26.22
C SER A 804 -22.26 -21.83 27.70
N LYS A 805 -21.76 -23.04 27.99
CA LYS A 805 -21.35 -23.40 29.36
C LYS A 805 -20.11 -22.61 29.82
N CYS A 806 -19.14 -22.38 28.93
CA CYS A 806 -18.00 -21.52 29.25
C CYS A 806 -18.45 -20.06 29.46
N VAL A 807 -19.41 -19.60 28.66
CA VAL A 807 -20.03 -18.27 28.82
C VAL A 807 -20.69 -18.16 30.20
N GLU A 808 -21.54 -19.11 30.59
CA GLU A 808 -22.16 -19.16 31.94
C GLU A 808 -21.11 -19.11 33.05
N LEU A 809 -20.11 -20.00 33.02
CA LEU A 809 -19.08 -20.08 34.06
C LEU A 809 -18.29 -18.78 34.23
N ILE A 810 -18.01 -18.08 33.12
CA ILE A 810 -17.31 -16.80 33.16
C ILE A 810 -18.23 -15.69 33.65
N LEU A 811 -19.50 -15.65 33.21
CA LEU A 811 -20.50 -14.69 33.68
C LEU A 811 -20.78 -14.82 35.19
N ASP A 812 -20.79 -16.04 35.72
CA ASP A 812 -20.94 -16.33 37.16
C ASP A 812 -19.82 -15.70 38.01
N SER A 813 -18.69 -15.35 37.39
CA SER A 813 -17.58 -14.64 38.04
C SER A 813 -17.68 -13.12 37.94
N ASN A 814 -18.81 -12.60 37.44
CA ASN A 814 -19.12 -11.17 37.28
C ASN A 814 -18.03 -10.36 36.54
N PRO A 815 -17.73 -10.70 35.27
CA PRO A 815 -16.69 -10.05 34.48
C PRO A 815 -17.13 -8.64 34.04
N ASP A 816 -16.15 -7.79 33.74
CA ASP A 816 -16.35 -6.49 33.13
C ASP A 816 -16.77 -6.63 31.65
N VAL A 817 -18.08 -6.68 31.41
CA VAL A 817 -18.67 -6.79 30.07
C VAL A 817 -18.53 -5.52 29.22
N ASP A 818 -18.03 -4.43 29.79
CA ASP A 818 -17.72 -3.22 29.03
C ASP A 818 -16.40 -3.30 28.28
N ARG A 819 -15.55 -4.27 28.58
CA ARG A 819 -14.30 -4.44 27.86
C ARG A 819 -14.57 -4.68 26.38
N VAL A 820 -13.81 -3.98 25.57
CA VAL A 820 -13.92 -4.02 24.11
C VAL A 820 -12.63 -4.50 23.47
N THR A 821 -12.76 -5.16 22.32
CA THR A 821 -11.61 -5.43 21.46
C THR A 821 -10.96 -4.13 20.99
N PHE A 822 -9.64 -4.13 20.74
CA PHE A 822 -8.94 -2.88 20.40
C PHE A 822 -9.20 -2.41 18.96
N ASP A 823 -9.45 -3.33 18.03
CA ASP A 823 -9.56 -2.98 16.60
C ASP A 823 -10.95 -2.50 16.19
N GLU A 824 -11.99 -3.17 16.70
CA GLU A 824 -13.38 -2.94 16.29
C GLU A 824 -14.24 -2.41 17.46
N GLU A 825 -13.63 -2.18 18.61
CA GLU A 825 -14.30 -1.80 19.87
C GLU A 825 -15.53 -2.68 20.19
N GLN A 826 -15.45 -3.98 19.86
CA GLN A 826 -16.55 -4.91 20.06
C GLN A 826 -16.60 -5.37 21.50
N THR A 827 -17.78 -5.31 22.11
CA THR A 827 -18.06 -6.00 23.37
C THR A 827 -18.23 -7.51 23.13
N ALA A 828 -18.30 -8.27 24.23
CA ALA A 828 -18.62 -9.70 24.16
C ALA A 828 -20.01 -9.95 23.55
N LEU A 829 -20.96 -9.03 23.73
CA LEU A 829 -22.29 -9.12 23.13
C LEU A 829 -22.24 -8.94 21.60
N HIS A 830 -21.51 -7.93 21.11
CA HIS A 830 -21.30 -7.79 19.67
C HIS A 830 -20.59 -9.01 19.09
N THR A 831 -19.63 -9.58 19.82
CA THR A 831 -18.96 -10.81 19.42
C THR A 831 -19.96 -11.97 19.32
N ALA A 832 -20.93 -12.08 20.25
CA ALA A 832 -21.95 -13.13 20.22
C ALA A 832 -22.90 -12.99 19.03
N VAL A 833 -23.30 -11.75 18.70
CA VAL A 833 -24.04 -11.42 17.48
C VAL A 833 -23.26 -11.82 16.24
N ARG A 834 -21.97 -11.45 16.17
CA ARG A 834 -21.08 -11.71 15.05
C ARG A 834 -20.91 -13.20 14.72
N PHE A 835 -20.96 -14.06 15.74
CA PHE A 835 -20.91 -15.52 15.58
C PHE A 835 -22.28 -16.18 15.40
N GLY A 836 -23.39 -15.42 15.45
CA GLY A 836 -24.74 -15.98 15.37
C GLY A 836 -25.11 -16.85 16.57
N ASN A 837 -24.48 -16.65 17.74
CA ASN A 837 -24.70 -17.50 18.90
C ASN A 837 -25.84 -16.97 19.78
N LEU A 838 -27.08 -17.31 19.42
CA LEU A 838 -28.29 -16.86 20.11
C LEU A 838 -28.26 -17.16 21.62
N LYS A 839 -27.73 -18.32 22.01
CA LYS A 839 -27.68 -18.69 23.43
C LYS A 839 -26.68 -17.83 24.21
N ALA A 840 -25.53 -17.50 23.62
CA ALA A 840 -24.59 -16.57 24.23
C ALA A 840 -25.17 -15.15 24.31
N VAL A 841 -25.89 -14.69 23.26
CA VAL A 841 -26.62 -13.41 23.28
C VAL A 841 -27.61 -13.38 24.44
N SER A 842 -28.43 -14.42 24.62
CA SER A 842 -29.40 -14.49 25.71
C SER A 842 -28.73 -14.46 27.08
N LEU A 843 -27.67 -15.26 27.29
CA LEU A 843 -26.97 -15.32 28.56
C LEU A 843 -26.30 -13.98 28.93
N ILE A 844 -25.66 -13.31 27.98
CA ILE A 844 -24.98 -12.03 28.22
C ILE A 844 -25.99 -10.92 28.50
N THR A 845 -27.12 -10.89 27.78
CA THR A 845 -28.18 -9.88 27.97
C THR A 845 -28.98 -10.10 29.26
N GLU A 846 -29.25 -11.34 29.64
CA GLU A 846 -29.85 -11.69 30.94
C GLU A 846 -28.95 -11.28 32.10
N ALA A 847 -27.64 -11.51 31.99
CA ALA A 847 -26.66 -11.11 33.01
C ALA A 847 -26.47 -9.58 33.07
N PHE A 848 -26.59 -8.87 31.93
CA PHE A 848 -26.32 -7.43 31.85
C PHE A 848 -27.31 -6.67 30.92
N PRO A 849 -28.56 -6.44 31.38
CA PRO A 849 -29.62 -5.87 30.53
C PRO A 849 -29.37 -4.44 30.05
N CYS A 850 -28.61 -3.62 30.79
CA CYS A 850 -28.40 -2.20 30.51
C CYS A 850 -27.28 -1.89 29.48
N ARG A 851 -26.79 -2.88 28.72
CA ARG A 851 -25.61 -2.75 27.84
C ARG A 851 -25.89 -2.94 26.35
N LEU A 852 -27.17 -2.96 25.97
CA LEU A 852 -27.64 -3.10 24.60
C LEU A 852 -27.40 -1.86 23.73
N GLU A 853 -27.23 -0.69 24.35
CA GLU A 853 -27.07 0.60 23.67
C GLU A 853 -25.60 0.98 23.41
N LYS A 854 -24.65 0.08 23.69
CA LYS A 854 -23.23 0.40 23.54
C LYS A 854 -22.82 0.23 22.08
N ASN A 855 -22.28 1.29 21.50
CA ASN A 855 -21.77 1.25 20.13
C ASN A 855 -20.37 0.64 20.08
N ASN A 856 -20.09 -0.10 19.02
CA ASN A 856 -18.75 -0.52 18.65
C ASN A 856 -18.01 0.57 17.85
N GLY A 857 -16.82 0.26 17.35
CA GLY A 857 -15.95 1.21 16.64
C GLY A 857 -16.52 1.65 15.28
N ALA A 858 -17.52 0.96 14.75
CA ALA A 858 -18.27 1.36 13.56
C ALA A 858 -19.51 2.20 13.91
N GLY A 859 -19.70 2.57 15.18
CA GLY A 859 -20.86 3.32 15.65
C GLY A 859 -22.14 2.49 15.74
N MET A 860 -22.07 1.17 15.59
CA MET A 860 -23.24 0.29 15.59
C MET A 860 -23.50 -0.30 16.98
N THR A 861 -24.75 -0.35 17.38
CA THR A 861 -25.24 -1.18 18.49
C THR A 861 -25.19 -2.67 18.11
N PRO A 862 -25.28 -3.61 19.09
CA PRO A 862 -25.43 -5.03 18.81
C PRO A 862 -26.64 -5.38 17.94
N LEU A 863 -27.74 -4.63 18.05
CA LEU A 863 -28.94 -4.84 17.22
C LEU A 863 -28.70 -4.38 15.77
N GLU A 864 -28.12 -3.20 15.59
CA GLU A 864 -27.76 -2.69 14.24
C GLU A 864 -26.76 -3.61 13.55
N LEU A 865 -25.75 -4.08 14.28
CA LEU A 865 -24.81 -5.09 13.78
C LEU A 865 -25.53 -6.40 13.39
N ALA A 866 -26.50 -6.86 14.19
CA ALA A 866 -27.25 -8.07 13.87
C ALA A 866 -28.07 -7.93 12.57
N ARG A 867 -28.64 -6.76 12.32
CA ARG A 867 -29.39 -6.46 11.08
C ARG A 867 -28.46 -6.40 9.87
N ASP A 868 -27.36 -5.67 9.97
CA ASP A 868 -26.36 -5.54 8.90
C ASP A 868 -25.78 -6.91 8.50
N LEU A 869 -25.41 -7.74 9.48
CA LEU A 869 -24.90 -9.09 9.22
C LEU A 869 -25.95 -10.04 8.65
N LEU A 870 -27.23 -9.84 8.95
CA LEU A 870 -28.33 -10.62 8.39
C LEU A 870 -28.60 -10.24 6.93
N GLU A 871 -28.55 -8.94 6.60
CA GLU A 871 -28.68 -8.43 5.22
C GLU A 871 -27.51 -8.92 4.34
N ASN A 872 -26.29 -8.91 4.88
CA ASN A 872 -25.07 -9.31 4.18
C ASN A 872 -24.60 -10.75 4.50
N PHE A 873 -25.51 -11.64 4.90
CA PHE A 873 -25.18 -12.95 5.48
C PHE A 873 -24.30 -13.83 4.59
N ASP A 874 -24.56 -13.88 3.29
CA ASP A 874 -23.80 -14.75 2.37
C ASP A 874 -22.34 -14.33 2.24
N GLU A 875 -22.09 -13.02 2.14
CA GLU A 875 -20.73 -12.45 2.12
C GLU A 875 -20.04 -12.65 3.47
N TRP A 876 -20.77 -12.40 4.57
CA TRP A 876 -20.26 -12.61 5.92
C TRP A 876 -19.87 -14.06 6.18
N ARG A 877 -20.72 -15.01 5.76
CA ARG A 877 -20.47 -16.45 5.87
C ARG A 877 -19.23 -16.85 5.09
N GLU A 878 -19.06 -16.35 3.87
CA GLU A 878 -17.88 -16.64 3.07
C GLU A 878 -16.61 -16.04 3.70
N PHE A 879 -16.67 -14.80 4.19
CA PHE A 879 -15.59 -14.17 4.93
C PHE A 879 -15.18 -15.00 6.17
N MET A 880 -16.14 -15.43 6.99
CA MET A 880 -15.87 -16.24 8.18
C MET A 880 -15.34 -17.64 7.83
N ARG A 881 -15.80 -18.22 6.71
CA ARG A 881 -15.28 -19.49 6.17
C ARG A 881 -13.81 -19.37 5.75
N GLN A 882 -13.41 -18.26 5.12
CA GLN A 882 -12.01 -17.99 4.78
C GLN A 882 -11.13 -17.87 6.03
N GLN A 883 -11.69 -17.37 7.14
CA GLN A 883 -11.03 -17.34 8.45
C GLN A 883 -11.10 -18.68 9.21
N ASN A 884 -11.64 -19.73 8.60
CA ASN A 884 -11.86 -21.05 9.19
C ASN A 884 -12.67 -21.01 10.51
N ARG A 885 -13.61 -20.06 10.60
CA ARG A 885 -14.54 -19.89 11.72
C ARG A 885 -15.93 -20.39 11.33
N ARG A 886 -16.63 -21.01 12.29
CA ARG A 886 -18.04 -21.39 12.13
C ARG A 886 -18.92 -20.29 12.72
N ILE A 887 -20.03 -20.00 12.06
CA ILE A 887 -21.06 -19.06 12.53
C ILE A 887 -22.41 -19.78 12.55
N GLY A 888 -23.38 -19.18 13.24
CA GLY A 888 -24.76 -19.64 13.27
C GLY A 888 -25.46 -19.59 11.91
N SER A 889 -26.63 -20.23 11.83
CA SER A 889 -27.46 -20.23 10.62
C SER A 889 -28.16 -18.89 10.41
N ILE A 890 -28.65 -18.63 9.20
CA ILE A 890 -29.37 -17.38 8.89
C ILE A 890 -30.63 -17.22 9.79
N GLU A 891 -31.26 -18.34 10.15
CA GLU A 891 -32.38 -18.36 11.09
C GLU A 891 -31.95 -17.96 12.51
N GLU A 892 -30.75 -18.34 12.95
CA GLU A 892 -30.21 -17.92 14.24
C GLU A 892 -29.90 -16.42 14.26
N PHE A 893 -29.37 -15.86 13.18
CA PHE A 893 -29.20 -14.40 13.03
C PHE A 893 -30.55 -13.67 13.05
N GLY A 894 -31.56 -14.18 12.33
CA GLY A 894 -32.92 -13.62 12.37
C GLY A 894 -33.56 -13.71 13.77
N ALA A 895 -33.32 -14.80 14.50
CA ALA A 895 -33.76 -14.96 15.88
C ALA A 895 -33.03 -14.01 16.84
N ILE A 896 -31.75 -13.72 16.62
CA ILE A 896 -30.99 -12.73 17.40
C ILE A 896 -31.57 -11.33 17.20
N VAL A 897 -31.85 -10.92 15.95
CA VAL A 897 -32.50 -9.63 15.67
C VAL A 897 -33.84 -9.56 16.41
N SER A 898 -34.70 -10.56 16.23
CA SER A 898 -36.01 -10.60 16.88
C SER A 898 -35.91 -10.57 18.41
N TYR A 899 -34.90 -11.23 18.99
CA TYR A 899 -34.67 -11.25 20.43
C TYR A 899 -34.19 -9.88 20.95
N LEU A 900 -33.21 -9.26 20.29
CA LEU A 900 -32.68 -7.96 20.70
C LEU A 900 -33.71 -6.83 20.54
N GLU A 901 -34.61 -6.91 19.57
CA GLU A 901 -35.75 -5.99 19.40
C GLU A 901 -36.72 -5.99 20.58
N THR A 902 -36.78 -7.07 21.37
CA THR A 902 -37.66 -7.12 22.55
C THR A 902 -37.21 -6.20 23.69
N PHE A 903 -36.01 -5.63 23.59
CA PHE A 903 -35.41 -4.76 24.60
C PHE A 903 -35.30 -3.29 24.17
N THR A 904 -35.51 -2.97 22.89
CA THR A 904 -35.54 -1.58 22.41
C THR A 904 -36.96 -1.02 22.56
N CYS A 905 -37.12 0.00 23.41
CA CYS A 905 -38.38 0.73 23.61
C CYS A 905 -38.34 2.08 22.93
#